data_AF-A0AAU6CA10-F1
#
_entry.id   AF-A0AAU6CA10-F1
#
_cell.length_a   1.000
_cell.length_b   1.000
_cell.length_c   1.000
_cell.angle_alpha   90.00
_cell.angle_beta   90.00
_cell.angle_gamma   90.00
#
_symmetry.space_group_name_H-M   'P 1'
#
loop_
_entity.id
_entity.type
_entity.pdbx_description
1 polymer ?
#
loop_
_entity_poly.entity_id
_entity_poly.type
_entity_poly.pdbx_seq_one_letter_code
_entity_poly.pdbx_strand_id
1 'polypeptide(L)'
;MLAVWVVASATLAVLAWLLPDFRLEAPDGDSPTQIAVTAGIGAGAFGVLSALVWPLLVRALLLVPALVLGALVFFLNGSLLLVALSVTPDGRGAVTPATAVVIAAVMSAASSATSTALAVRDDAAYGRRLARLAGRRRRHAGDPPLPTAPGTVFLQLDGVGHDVLRSALTDGAPAMPTLAGWLGSTHRLTAWHTDWSSQTGASQLAILHGSNHDVPAFRWFEKETGQVMVCNRPSTAAELERRAVERTGSPGLLAMDGASRGNLFTGGAEQSALVMSVAAQRGKFSRSRSGYFAYFSDPANAVRTAWSFVAEVGREVVESSASRLRRDRPRIKRGGIYPVLRAFATVVERDVAVAAVVGDMLAGRTAVYADLVAYDEVAHHSGPGSRDARKVLTRLDRSVRLIADAARYAPRPYRIVLLSDHGQSAGETFEDAYGTGLRELVRAGCGLPPAGREPGRRARRRTGAEARAAARSALRRPERGRRPAEEAACEGLPSDPIVLASGNLGLVAFPDIAGRATLEEIERRCPRLLPTLTAHPGIGFVLVRSAQRGPLVLGPGGAEHELDSGRVTGTDPLACFGAGAAGAVLRVHGFPHTADLMINSSVDPLTGAVHAFEEQAGSHGGLGGPQSRPFLLAPAELPLPAEPIVGAESLHTVFRTWLAPSPAPATDPPPAAPVLRPRRGLSRTSPQA
;
A
#
# COMPACT_ATOMS: atom_id res chain seq x y z
N MET A 1 5.96 17.51 -28.57
CA MET A 1 5.00 17.32 -29.67
C MET A 1 5.73 17.21 -31.01
N LEU A 2 6.42 18.26 -31.47
CA LEU A 2 7.15 18.20 -32.76
C LEU A 2 8.23 17.08 -32.80
N ALA A 3 9.06 16.97 -31.77
CA ALA A 3 10.09 15.92 -31.69
C ALA A 3 9.51 14.49 -31.67
N VAL A 4 8.38 14.28 -30.98
CA VAL A 4 7.70 12.97 -30.94
C VAL A 4 7.10 12.65 -32.31
N TRP A 5 6.53 13.64 -33.00
CA TRP A 5 6.02 13.47 -34.36
C TRP A 5 7.14 13.16 -35.35
N VAL A 6 8.28 13.86 -35.30
CA VAL A 6 9.45 13.59 -36.16
C VAL A 6 9.99 12.17 -35.95
N VAL A 7 10.14 11.74 -34.69
CA VAL A 7 10.62 10.38 -34.38
C VAL A 7 9.58 9.33 -34.80
N ALA A 8 8.29 9.60 -34.63
CA ALA A 8 7.23 8.72 -35.09
C ALA A 8 7.26 8.56 -36.62
N SER A 9 7.34 9.66 -37.38
CA SER A 9 7.44 9.62 -38.84
C SER A 9 8.69 8.90 -39.31
N ALA A 10 9.85 9.14 -38.68
CA ALA A 10 11.08 8.43 -38.99
C ALA A 10 10.98 6.92 -38.68
N THR A 11 10.37 6.55 -37.55
CA THR A 11 10.15 5.14 -37.18
C THR A 11 9.22 4.46 -38.19
N LEU A 12 8.17 5.14 -38.65
CA LEU A 12 7.23 4.62 -39.64
C LEU A 12 7.92 4.37 -40.99
N ALA A 13 8.79 5.29 -41.42
CA ALA A 13 9.58 5.14 -42.64
C ALA A 13 10.59 3.98 -42.56
N VAL A 14 11.29 3.84 -41.41
CA VAL A 14 12.23 2.73 -41.18
C VAL A 14 11.50 1.39 -41.13
N LEU A 15 10.31 1.32 -40.52
CA LEU A 15 9.51 0.11 -40.49
C LEU A 15 9.01 -0.30 -41.89
N ALA A 16 8.63 0.67 -42.73
CA ALA A 16 8.23 0.39 -44.11
C ALA A 16 9.40 -0.13 -44.96
N TRP A 17 10.63 0.26 -44.63
CA TRP A 17 11.83 -0.26 -45.28
C TRP A 17 12.20 -1.69 -44.80
N LEU A 18 12.02 -1.99 -43.52
CA LEU A 18 12.42 -3.28 -42.92
C LEU A 18 11.38 -4.40 -43.07
N LEU A 19 10.09 -4.06 -43.14
CA LEU A 19 9.01 -5.05 -43.16
C LEU A 19 8.45 -5.20 -44.59
N PRO A 20 8.68 -6.34 -45.26
CA PRO A 20 8.27 -6.53 -46.66
C PRO A 20 6.74 -6.49 -46.86
N ASP A 21 5.99 -6.78 -45.80
CA ASP A 21 4.52 -6.76 -45.74
C ASP A 21 3.95 -5.39 -45.32
N PHE A 22 4.79 -4.36 -45.16
CA PHE A 22 4.37 -3.00 -44.85
C PHE A 22 4.88 -2.04 -45.92
N ARG A 23 4.06 -1.78 -46.93
CA ARG A 23 4.41 -0.87 -48.01
C ARG A 23 3.70 0.47 -47.84
N LEU A 24 4.49 1.55 -47.89
CA LEU A 24 4.00 2.92 -48.05
C LEU A 24 4.10 3.37 -49.53
N GLU A 25 4.55 2.48 -50.42
CA GLU A 25 4.78 2.72 -51.86
C GLU A 25 3.66 2.15 -52.73
N ALA A 26 3.35 2.85 -53.82
CA ALA A 26 2.58 2.32 -54.94
C ALA A 26 3.32 1.17 -55.65
N PRO A 27 2.60 0.19 -56.25
CA PRO A 27 3.20 -0.88 -57.06
C PRO A 27 4.10 -0.39 -58.21
N ASP A 28 3.90 0.85 -58.66
CA ASP A 28 4.65 1.48 -59.77
C ASP A 28 5.82 2.39 -59.30
N GLY A 29 6.08 2.48 -57.99
CA GLY A 29 7.20 3.22 -57.38
C GLY A 29 6.92 4.71 -57.14
N ASP A 30 7.06 5.15 -55.88
CA ASP A 30 6.89 6.55 -55.47
C ASP A 30 8.24 7.24 -55.19
N SER A 31 8.28 8.58 -55.25
CA SER A 31 9.49 9.34 -54.88
C SER A 31 9.74 9.32 -53.35
N PRO A 32 11.00 9.39 -52.88
CA PRO A 32 11.32 9.44 -51.46
C PRO A 32 10.61 10.57 -50.69
N THR A 33 10.34 11.68 -51.37
CA THR A 33 9.61 12.83 -50.82
C THR A 33 8.14 12.52 -50.59
N GLN A 34 7.49 11.79 -51.51
CA GLN A 34 6.09 11.36 -51.34
C GLN A 34 5.95 10.36 -50.20
N ILE A 35 6.88 9.41 -50.07
CA ILE A 35 6.92 8.46 -48.95
C ILE A 35 7.06 9.22 -47.61
N ALA A 36 7.93 10.23 -47.55
CA ALA A 36 8.11 11.03 -46.35
C ALA A 36 6.87 11.88 -45.99
N VAL A 37 6.19 12.45 -46.99
CA VAL A 37 4.95 13.23 -46.80
C VAL A 37 3.82 12.32 -46.33
N THR A 38 3.64 11.15 -46.96
CA THR A 38 2.61 10.17 -46.59
C THR A 38 2.86 9.58 -45.20
N ALA A 39 4.10 9.31 -44.84
CA ALA A 39 4.48 8.94 -43.47
C ALA A 39 4.21 10.07 -42.46
N GLY A 40 4.44 11.33 -42.85
CA GLY A 40 4.15 12.51 -42.04
C GLY A 40 2.66 12.70 -41.76
N ILE A 41 1.83 12.60 -42.81
CA ILE A 41 0.36 12.70 -42.73
C ILE A 41 -0.21 11.51 -41.96
N GLY A 42 0.24 10.29 -42.23
CA GLY A 42 -0.17 9.09 -41.51
C GLY A 42 0.16 9.15 -40.02
N ALA A 43 1.39 9.58 -39.67
CA ALA A 43 1.78 9.79 -38.28
C ALA A 43 0.98 10.92 -37.60
N GLY A 44 0.65 11.98 -38.34
CA GLY A 44 -0.20 13.09 -37.87
C GLY A 44 -1.64 12.64 -37.59
N ALA A 45 -2.27 11.95 -38.54
CA ALA A 45 -3.61 11.40 -38.40
C ALA A 45 -3.68 10.37 -37.26
N PHE A 46 -2.70 9.47 -37.18
CA PHE A 46 -2.56 8.52 -36.07
C PHE A 46 -2.44 9.25 -34.72
N GLY A 47 -1.63 10.32 -34.65
CA GLY A 47 -1.46 11.14 -33.45
C GLY A 47 -2.76 11.82 -33.00
N VAL A 48 -3.51 12.41 -33.93
CA VAL A 48 -4.80 13.06 -33.65
C VAL A 48 -5.87 12.04 -33.23
N LEU A 49 -6.01 10.95 -33.98
CA LEU A 49 -6.95 9.88 -33.65
C LEU A 49 -6.64 9.27 -32.29
N SER A 50 -5.36 9.01 -31.99
CA SER A 50 -4.94 8.55 -30.68
C SER A 50 -5.30 9.56 -29.59
N ALA A 51 -5.04 10.86 -29.78
CA ALA A 51 -5.36 11.88 -28.78
C ALA A 51 -6.88 12.02 -28.50
N LEU A 52 -7.74 11.72 -29.47
CA LEU A 52 -9.21 11.84 -29.34
C LEU A 52 -9.87 10.54 -28.85
N VAL A 53 -9.49 9.40 -29.43
CA VAL A 53 -10.09 8.09 -29.15
C VAL A 53 -9.55 7.51 -27.85
N TRP A 54 -8.26 7.70 -27.55
CA TRP A 54 -7.62 7.10 -26.38
C TRP A 54 -8.25 7.53 -25.05
N PRO A 55 -8.53 8.82 -24.77
CA PRO A 55 -9.18 9.21 -23.52
C PRO A 55 -10.59 8.63 -23.38
N LEU A 56 -11.37 8.58 -24.46
CA LEU A 56 -12.71 7.99 -24.45
C LEU A 56 -12.66 6.49 -24.13
N LEU A 57 -11.67 5.81 -24.71
CA LEU A 57 -11.47 4.38 -24.53
C LEU A 57 -10.94 4.04 -23.13
N VAL A 58 -9.96 4.78 -22.61
CA VAL A 58 -9.51 4.66 -21.21
C VAL A 58 -10.68 4.85 -20.26
N ARG A 59 -11.57 5.82 -20.52
CA ARG A 59 -12.79 6.06 -19.72
C ARG A 59 -13.78 4.89 -19.78
N ALA A 60 -13.93 4.25 -20.94
CA ALA A 60 -14.79 3.08 -21.13
C ALA A 60 -14.19 1.81 -20.48
N LEU A 61 -12.86 1.68 -20.45
CA LEU A 61 -12.14 0.49 -20.01
C LEU A 61 -11.42 0.64 -18.66
N LEU A 62 -11.89 1.53 -17.78
CA LEU A 62 -11.43 1.69 -16.38
C LEU A 62 -11.64 0.42 -15.49
N LEU A 63 -11.90 -0.74 -16.10
CA LEU A 63 -12.39 -1.98 -15.49
C LEU A 63 -11.54 -3.20 -15.87
N VAL A 64 -10.45 -2.99 -16.61
CA VAL A 64 -9.72 -4.05 -17.28
C VAL A 64 -8.32 -4.20 -16.67
N PRO A 65 -7.83 -5.43 -16.39
CA PRO A 65 -6.49 -5.63 -15.80
C PRO A 65 -5.42 -4.97 -16.66
N ALA A 66 -4.34 -4.47 -16.05
CA ALA A 66 -3.25 -3.77 -16.75
C ALA A 66 -2.69 -4.56 -17.95
N LEU A 67 -2.67 -5.90 -17.89
CA LEU A 67 -2.27 -6.77 -18.99
C LEU A 67 -3.21 -6.69 -20.19
N VAL A 68 -4.53 -6.68 -19.94
CA VAL A 68 -5.54 -6.56 -20.98
C VAL A 68 -5.61 -5.11 -21.49
N LEU A 69 -5.33 -4.12 -20.64
CA LEU A 69 -5.14 -2.74 -21.08
C LEU A 69 -3.93 -2.63 -22.02
N GLY A 70 -2.79 -3.26 -21.69
CA GLY A 70 -1.62 -3.33 -22.55
C GLY A 70 -1.89 -4.03 -23.89
N ALA A 71 -2.52 -5.21 -23.88
CA ALA A 71 -2.90 -5.91 -25.11
C ALA A 71 -3.88 -5.09 -25.97
N LEU A 72 -4.82 -4.40 -25.32
CA LEU A 72 -5.76 -3.50 -25.98
C LEU A 72 -5.08 -2.26 -26.55
N VAL A 73 -4.05 -1.70 -25.91
CA VAL A 73 -3.22 -0.61 -26.47
C VAL A 73 -2.64 -1.06 -27.81
N PHE A 74 -2.03 -2.25 -27.87
CA PHE A 74 -1.41 -2.75 -29.09
C PHE A 74 -2.44 -3.05 -30.18
N PHE A 75 -3.57 -3.68 -29.82
CA PHE A 75 -4.67 -3.92 -30.75
C PHE A 75 -5.25 -2.60 -31.29
N LEU A 76 -5.57 -1.66 -30.41
CA LEU A 76 -6.19 -0.40 -30.77
C LEU A 76 -5.24 0.51 -31.54
N ASN A 77 -3.97 0.62 -31.14
CA ASN A 77 -2.99 1.38 -31.91
C ASN A 77 -2.78 0.74 -33.29
N GLY A 78 -2.83 -0.60 -33.39
CA GLY A 78 -2.85 -1.32 -34.67
C GLY A 78 -4.07 -0.94 -35.51
N SER A 79 -5.27 -0.93 -34.91
CA SER A 79 -6.50 -0.52 -35.59
C SER A 79 -6.50 0.95 -36.00
N LEU A 80 -6.02 1.85 -35.14
CA LEU A 80 -5.92 3.29 -35.41
C LEU A 80 -4.89 3.59 -36.50
N LEU A 81 -3.80 2.82 -36.56
CA LEU A 81 -2.84 2.90 -37.65
C LEU A 81 -3.47 2.48 -38.98
N LEU A 82 -4.25 1.39 -39.00
CA LEU A 82 -4.98 0.95 -40.20
C LEU A 82 -5.98 2.03 -40.67
N VAL A 83 -6.70 2.65 -39.73
CA VAL A 83 -7.61 3.77 -40.04
C VAL A 83 -6.83 4.99 -40.55
N ALA A 84 -5.72 5.34 -39.93
CA ALA A 84 -4.87 6.45 -40.38
C ALA A 84 -4.35 6.22 -41.81
N LEU A 85 -3.94 4.99 -42.13
CA LEU A 85 -3.51 4.59 -43.48
C LEU A 85 -4.66 4.60 -44.51
N SER A 86 -5.91 4.35 -44.08
CA SER A 86 -7.08 4.45 -44.97
C SER A 86 -7.51 5.87 -45.31
N VAL A 87 -7.14 6.86 -44.47
CA VAL A 87 -7.49 8.27 -44.66
C VAL A 87 -6.37 9.05 -45.36
N THR A 88 -5.16 8.48 -45.46
CA THR A 88 -4.09 9.06 -46.26
C THR A 88 -4.47 9.11 -47.74
N PRO A 89 -4.27 10.27 -48.41
CA PRO A 89 -4.87 10.59 -49.71
C PRO A 89 -4.49 9.63 -50.86
N ASP A 90 -3.39 8.89 -50.74
CA ASP A 90 -2.95 7.97 -51.78
C ASP A 90 -3.57 6.58 -51.70
N GLY A 91 -4.29 6.21 -50.63
CA GLY A 91 -5.09 4.97 -50.55
C GLY A 91 -4.32 3.64 -50.78
N ARG A 92 -2.99 3.61 -50.61
CA ARG A 92 -2.10 2.52 -51.10
C ARG A 92 -1.35 1.73 -50.04
N GLY A 93 -1.55 2.01 -48.75
CA GLY A 93 -0.89 1.27 -47.67
C GLY A 93 -1.53 -0.09 -47.40
N ALA A 94 -0.87 -1.19 -47.79
CA ALA A 94 -1.30 -2.55 -47.47
C ALA A 94 -0.50 -3.07 -46.27
N VAL A 95 -1.20 -3.46 -45.20
CA VAL A 95 -0.60 -4.05 -43.99
C VAL A 95 -1.49 -5.18 -43.51
N THR A 96 -0.90 -6.36 -43.26
CA THR A 96 -1.66 -7.44 -42.62
C THR A 96 -2.03 -7.04 -41.18
N PRO A 97 -3.16 -7.52 -40.62
CA PRO A 97 -3.54 -7.21 -39.24
C PRO A 97 -2.45 -7.56 -38.21
N ALA A 98 -1.68 -8.64 -38.45
CA ALA A 98 -0.56 -9.03 -37.59
C ALA A 98 0.60 -8.02 -37.67
N THR A 99 0.99 -7.60 -38.87
CA THR A 99 2.07 -6.62 -39.08
C THR A 99 1.67 -5.22 -38.56
N ALA A 100 0.39 -4.85 -38.66
CA ALA A 100 -0.12 -3.59 -38.12
C ALA A 100 0.01 -3.51 -36.59
N VAL A 101 -0.24 -4.62 -35.89
CA VAL A 101 -0.03 -4.71 -34.43
C VAL A 101 1.46 -4.57 -34.08
N VAL A 102 2.37 -5.16 -34.87
CA VAL A 102 3.82 -5.02 -34.66
C VAL A 102 4.27 -3.58 -34.90
N ILE A 103 3.85 -2.94 -35.98
CA ILE A 103 4.18 -1.53 -36.28
C ILE A 103 3.65 -0.63 -35.17
N ALA A 104 2.39 -0.82 -34.77
CA ALA A 104 1.81 -0.07 -33.66
C ALA A 104 2.58 -0.27 -32.36
N ALA A 105 3.06 -1.48 -32.08
CA ALA A 105 3.89 -1.77 -30.91
C ALA A 105 5.23 -1.03 -30.95
N VAL A 106 5.93 -1.08 -32.08
CA VAL A 106 7.23 -0.40 -32.26
C VAL A 106 7.08 1.12 -32.24
N MET A 107 6.07 1.65 -32.92
CA MET A 107 5.74 3.09 -32.93
C MET A 107 5.39 3.61 -31.53
N SER A 108 4.62 2.83 -30.78
CA SER A 108 4.27 3.13 -29.39
C SER A 108 5.51 3.10 -28.49
N ALA A 109 6.38 2.10 -28.67
CA ALA A 109 7.63 1.99 -27.92
C ALA A 109 8.59 3.14 -28.23
N ALA A 110 8.78 3.50 -29.51
CA ALA A 110 9.62 4.61 -29.95
C ALA A 110 9.09 5.97 -29.44
N SER A 111 7.77 6.19 -29.53
CA SER A 111 7.13 7.41 -29.01
C SER A 111 7.23 7.51 -27.48
N SER A 112 7.07 6.38 -26.77
CA SER A 112 7.21 6.32 -25.32
C SER A 112 8.67 6.52 -24.87
N ALA A 113 9.63 5.91 -25.57
CA ALA A 113 11.06 6.08 -25.31
C ALA A 113 11.49 7.54 -25.55
N THR A 114 11.02 8.15 -26.64
CA THR A 114 11.29 9.56 -26.96
C THR A 114 10.66 10.48 -25.93
N SER A 115 9.40 10.23 -25.55
CA SER A 115 8.72 11.01 -24.51
C SER A 115 9.40 10.87 -23.15
N THR A 116 9.89 9.66 -22.82
CA THR A 116 10.64 9.40 -21.58
C THR A 116 12.01 10.09 -21.61
N ALA A 117 12.75 10.01 -22.72
CA ALA A 117 14.05 10.68 -22.87
C ALA A 117 13.92 12.21 -22.81
N LEU A 118 12.86 12.76 -23.40
CA LEU A 118 12.53 14.18 -23.30
C LEU A 118 12.08 14.55 -21.89
N ALA A 119 11.28 13.72 -21.23
CA ALA A 119 10.83 13.96 -19.85
C ALA A 119 11.98 13.88 -18.83
N VAL A 120 12.94 12.96 -19.02
CA VAL A 120 14.14 12.82 -18.18
C VAL A 120 15.11 14.00 -18.35
N ARG A 121 15.04 14.72 -19.48
CA ARG A 121 15.87 15.91 -19.75
C ARG A 121 15.16 17.24 -19.49
N ASP A 122 13.85 17.27 -19.32
CA ASP A 122 13.06 18.49 -19.21
C ASP A 122 12.05 18.41 -18.05
N ASP A 123 12.57 18.31 -16.82
CA ASP A 123 11.78 18.39 -15.57
C ASP A 123 10.90 19.66 -15.54
N ALA A 124 11.35 20.72 -16.22
CA ALA A 124 10.61 21.98 -16.36
C ALA A 124 9.38 21.86 -17.28
N ALA A 125 9.38 21.00 -18.31
CA ALA A 125 8.20 20.79 -19.17
C ALA A 125 7.08 20.03 -18.46
N TYR A 126 7.43 19.02 -17.65
CA TYR A 126 6.46 18.31 -16.82
C TYR A 126 5.86 19.25 -15.76
N GLY A 127 6.71 20.03 -15.07
CA GLY A 127 6.29 21.10 -14.16
C GLY A 127 5.38 22.15 -14.81
N ARG A 128 5.73 22.64 -16.02
CA ARG A 128 4.88 23.57 -16.80
C ARG A 128 3.53 22.95 -17.18
N ARG A 129 3.46 21.66 -17.50
CA ARG A 129 2.20 20.96 -17.79
C ARG A 129 1.32 20.88 -16.53
N LEU A 130 1.91 20.55 -15.38
CA LEU A 130 1.21 20.49 -14.10
C LEU A 130 0.73 21.89 -13.67
N ALA A 131 1.59 22.91 -13.77
CA ALA A 131 1.24 24.30 -13.50
C ALA A 131 0.12 24.82 -14.42
N ARG A 132 0.12 24.44 -15.71
CA ARG A 132 -0.98 24.75 -16.64
C ARG A 132 -2.28 24.04 -16.28
N LEU A 133 -2.23 22.79 -15.80
CA LEU A 133 -3.42 22.06 -15.34
C LEU A 133 -4.00 22.68 -14.06
N ALA A 134 -3.15 23.05 -13.11
CA ALA A 134 -3.54 23.80 -11.91
C ALA A 134 -4.10 25.19 -12.26
N GLY A 135 -3.45 25.92 -13.16
CA GLY A 135 -3.88 27.24 -13.61
C GLY A 135 -5.16 27.25 -14.45
N ARG A 136 -5.47 26.19 -15.21
CA ARG A 136 -6.73 26.08 -15.98
C ARG A 136 -7.97 25.92 -15.08
N ARG A 137 -7.83 25.27 -13.92
CA ARG A 137 -8.92 25.16 -12.93
C ARG A 137 -9.22 26.48 -12.21
N ARG A 138 -8.30 27.46 -12.27
CA ARG A 138 -8.35 28.74 -11.55
C ARG A 138 -8.82 29.95 -12.35
N ARG A 139 -9.19 29.78 -13.62
CA ARG A 139 -9.56 30.91 -14.48
C ARG A 139 -10.99 31.41 -14.23
N HIS A 140 -11.63 31.02 -13.14
CA HIS A 140 -12.92 31.59 -12.76
C HIS A 140 -12.67 32.83 -11.90
N ALA A 141 -13.14 33.98 -12.38
CA ALA A 141 -13.10 35.22 -11.63
C ALA A 141 -13.97 35.03 -10.36
N GLY A 142 -13.34 35.05 -9.19
CA GLY A 142 -13.99 34.81 -7.90
C GLY A 142 -13.33 33.76 -7.00
N ASP A 143 -12.26 33.09 -7.45
CA ASP A 143 -11.54 32.13 -6.60
C ASP A 143 -10.94 32.81 -5.35
N PRO A 144 -11.10 32.22 -4.14
CA PRO A 144 -10.53 32.76 -2.91
C PRO A 144 -8.99 32.78 -2.96
N PRO A 145 -8.35 33.66 -2.15
CA PRO A 145 -6.90 33.73 -2.07
C PRO A 145 -6.28 32.39 -1.65
N LEU A 146 -5.02 32.21 -2.02
CA LEU A 146 -4.30 30.98 -1.77
C LEU A 146 -4.25 30.62 -0.28
N PRO A 147 -4.61 29.38 0.11
CA PRO A 147 -4.38 28.92 1.47
C PRO A 147 -2.88 29.02 1.78
N THR A 148 -2.54 29.83 2.78
CA THR A 148 -1.17 30.00 3.26
C THR A 148 -0.76 28.89 4.23
N ALA A 149 -1.74 28.30 4.93
CA ALA A 149 -1.51 27.12 5.74
C ALA A 149 -0.98 25.98 4.84
N PRO A 150 0.00 25.20 5.30
CA PRO A 150 0.47 24.03 4.56
C PRO A 150 -0.51 22.85 4.67
N GLY A 151 -0.56 22.03 3.63
CA GLY A 151 -1.16 20.69 3.69
C GLY A 151 -0.14 19.65 4.12
N THR A 152 -0.61 18.44 4.39
CA THR A 152 0.25 17.32 4.79
C THR A 152 0.03 16.11 3.88
N VAL A 153 1.11 15.56 3.35
CA VAL A 153 1.11 14.30 2.60
C VAL A 153 1.80 13.24 3.46
N PHE A 154 1.05 12.24 3.91
CA PHE A 154 1.54 11.05 4.58
C PHE A 154 1.78 9.96 3.53
N LEU A 155 3.03 9.53 3.38
CA LEU A 155 3.44 8.44 2.52
C LEU A 155 3.88 7.26 3.39
N GLN A 156 3.04 6.23 3.45
CA GLN A 156 3.39 4.97 4.10
C GLN A 156 4.29 4.14 3.16
N LEU A 157 5.49 3.80 3.62
CA LEU A 157 6.34 2.79 3.01
C LEU A 157 6.10 1.47 3.73
N ASP A 158 5.18 0.68 3.17
CA ASP A 158 4.71 -0.57 3.77
C ASP A 158 5.86 -1.56 4.04
N GLY A 159 5.88 -2.08 5.27
CA GLY A 159 6.84 -3.10 5.73
C GLY A 159 8.29 -2.64 5.89
N VAL A 160 8.60 -1.36 5.66
CA VAL A 160 9.97 -0.82 5.79
C VAL A 160 10.30 -0.53 7.26
N GLY A 161 11.08 -1.41 7.89
CA GLY A 161 11.55 -1.20 9.27
C GLY A 161 12.54 -0.03 9.39
N HIS A 162 12.62 0.55 10.60
CA HIS A 162 13.50 1.69 10.91
C HIS A 162 14.97 1.42 10.54
N ASP A 163 15.50 0.26 10.93
CA ASP A 163 16.91 -0.05 10.71
C ASP A 163 17.23 -0.32 9.24
N VAL A 164 16.26 -0.86 8.49
CA VAL A 164 16.37 -1.00 7.03
C VAL A 164 16.42 0.36 6.36
N LEU A 165 15.50 1.27 6.72
CA LEU A 165 15.52 2.62 6.17
C LEU A 165 16.83 3.31 6.51
N ARG A 166 17.24 3.31 7.79
CA ARG A 166 18.49 3.93 8.23
C ARG A 166 19.68 3.43 7.42
N SER A 167 19.84 2.11 7.28
CA SER A 167 20.89 1.50 6.44
C SER A 167 20.80 1.95 4.97
N ALA A 168 19.60 2.06 4.41
CA ALA A 168 19.40 2.52 3.04
C ALA A 168 19.78 4.01 2.85
N LEU A 169 19.74 4.82 3.92
CA LEU A 169 20.09 6.24 3.90
C LEU A 169 21.56 6.51 4.23
N THR A 170 22.21 5.68 5.06
CA THR A 170 23.55 5.97 5.60
C THR A 170 24.66 5.10 5.06
N ASP A 171 24.37 3.91 4.53
CA ASP A 171 25.43 2.94 4.24
C ASP A 171 26.01 3.14 2.83
N GLY A 172 27.27 3.61 2.78
CA GLY A 172 28.01 3.82 1.54
C GLY A 172 27.30 4.80 0.61
N ALA A 173 27.10 4.41 -0.66
CA ALA A 173 26.24 5.16 -1.56
C ALA A 173 24.76 4.92 -1.16
N PRO A 174 24.01 5.97 -0.76
CA PRO A 174 22.65 5.81 -0.27
C PRO A 174 21.75 5.23 -1.35
N ALA A 175 20.98 4.19 -1.00
CA ALA A 175 20.00 3.60 -1.91
C ALA A 175 18.83 4.55 -2.18
N MET A 176 18.57 5.48 -1.26
CA MET A 176 17.52 6.49 -1.32
C MET A 176 18.14 7.90 -1.14
N PRO A 177 18.81 8.43 -2.18
CA PRO A 177 19.56 9.69 -2.08
C PRO A 177 18.67 10.90 -1.77
N THR A 178 17.41 10.92 -2.21
CA THR A 178 16.49 12.04 -1.91
C THR A 178 16.20 12.09 -0.42
N LEU A 179 15.83 10.94 0.17
CA LEU A 179 15.57 10.84 1.61
C LEU A 179 16.81 11.04 2.46
N ALA A 180 17.99 10.60 1.99
CA ALA A 180 19.25 10.86 2.69
C ALA A 180 19.53 12.37 2.77
N GLY A 181 19.27 13.11 1.69
CA GLY A 181 19.34 14.57 1.68
C GLY A 181 18.34 15.22 2.64
N TRP A 182 17.12 14.68 2.75
CA TRP A 182 16.11 15.17 3.69
C TRP A 182 16.53 14.94 5.14
N LEU A 183 17.03 13.76 5.47
CA LEU A 183 17.53 13.43 6.80
C LEU A 183 18.70 14.34 7.23
N GLY A 184 19.57 14.71 6.28
CA GLY A 184 20.69 15.61 6.54
C GLY A 184 20.34 17.10 6.64
N SER A 185 19.08 17.50 6.39
CA SER A 185 18.71 18.93 6.27
C SER A 185 17.40 19.32 6.93
N THR A 186 16.30 18.66 6.58
CA THR A 186 14.93 19.17 6.82
C THR A 186 14.08 18.23 7.64
N HIS A 187 14.42 16.94 7.68
CA HIS A 187 13.62 15.89 8.30
C HIS A 187 14.37 15.20 9.43
N ARG A 188 13.61 14.68 10.39
CA ARG A 188 14.10 13.87 11.50
C ARG A 188 13.53 12.46 11.38
N LEU A 189 14.40 11.46 11.47
CA LEU A 189 14.03 10.04 11.54
C LEU A 189 13.79 9.65 13.01
N THR A 190 12.61 9.12 13.30
CA THR A 190 12.20 8.67 14.63
C THR A 190 11.69 7.24 14.54
N ALA A 191 12.12 6.36 15.45
CA ALA A 191 11.55 5.02 15.57
C ALA A 191 10.28 5.08 16.44
N TRP A 192 9.30 4.23 16.15
CA TRP A 192 8.17 3.98 17.03
C TRP A 192 7.95 2.47 17.19
N HIS A 193 7.19 2.06 18.21
CA HIS A 193 6.94 0.64 18.49
C HIS A 193 5.50 0.26 18.18
N THR A 194 5.30 -0.85 17.48
CA THR A 194 3.95 -1.36 17.20
C THR A 194 3.30 -1.94 18.46
N ASP A 195 1.97 -2.13 18.39
CA ASP A 195 1.27 -3.09 19.24
C ASP A 195 1.76 -4.53 18.96
N TRP A 196 1.25 -5.53 19.69
CA TRP A 196 1.57 -6.94 19.42
C TRP A 196 1.24 -7.32 17.97
N SER A 197 0.08 -6.89 17.45
CA SER A 197 -0.22 -7.03 16.02
C SER A 197 0.54 -5.99 15.19
N SER A 198 1.77 -6.33 14.79
CA SER A 198 2.60 -5.50 13.91
C SER A 198 2.20 -5.68 12.42
N GLN A 199 0.95 -5.36 12.08
CA GLN A 199 0.38 -5.62 10.75
C GLN A 199 -0.35 -4.41 10.19
N THR A 200 -0.40 -4.32 8.86
CA THR A 200 -1.03 -3.26 8.08
C THR A 200 -2.46 -2.98 8.55
N GLY A 201 -3.28 -4.03 8.73
CA GLY A 201 -4.67 -3.90 9.19
C GLY A 201 -4.81 -3.22 10.55
N ALA A 202 -4.11 -3.70 11.58
CA ALA A 202 -4.18 -3.12 12.92
C ALA A 202 -3.55 -1.72 12.95
N SER A 203 -2.44 -1.52 12.25
CA SER A 203 -1.71 -0.25 12.28
C SER A 203 -2.44 0.84 11.50
N GLN A 204 -2.84 0.59 10.24
CA GLN A 204 -3.58 1.57 9.44
C GLN A 204 -4.93 1.92 10.07
N LEU A 205 -5.65 0.97 10.68
CA LEU A 205 -6.93 1.27 11.32
C LEU A 205 -6.76 2.28 12.46
N ALA A 206 -5.78 2.06 13.35
CA ALA A 206 -5.49 3.00 14.41
C ALA A 206 -4.93 4.33 13.89
N ILE A 207 -3.98 4.32 12.95
CA ILE A 207 -3.40 5.54 12.37
C ILE A 207 -4.48 6.41 11.72
N LEU A 208 -5.44 5.81 11.02
CA LEU A 208 -6.46 6.56 10.27
C LEU A 208 -7.71 6.86 11.09
N HIS A 209 -8.14 5.97 11.99
CA HIS A 209 -9.42 6.10 12.72
C HIS A 209 -9.28 6.26 14.24
N GLY A 210 -8.06 6.17 14.77
CA GLY A 210 -7.73 6.44 16.17
C GLY A 210 -7.89 5.26 17.12
N SER A 211 -8.30 4.08 16.63
CA SER A 211 -8.40 2.87 17.45
C SER A 211 -8.13 1.61 16.63
N ASN A 212 -7.35 0.69 17.18
CA ASN A 212 -7.22 -0.69 16.69
C ASN A 212 -7.69 -1.74 17.71
N HIS A 213 -8.47 -1.30 18.70
CA HIS A 213 -9.10 -2.21 19.65
C HIS A 213 -9.86 -3.31 18.93
N ASP A 214 -9.73 -4.52 19.47
CA ASP A 214 -10.44 -5.69 18.97
C ASP A 214 -9.99 -6.15 17.56
N VAL A 215 -8.74 -5.79 17.20
CA VAL A 215 -8.03 -6.33 16.02
C VAL A 215 -6.80 -7.10 16.51
N PRO A 216 -6.96 -8.38 16.91
CA PRO A 216 -5.86 -9.15 17.52
C PRO A 216 -4.78 -9.59 16.53
N ALA A 217 -5.12 -9.68 15.24
CA ALA A 217 -4.23 -10.09 14.16
C ALA A 217 -4.82 -9.68 12.79
N PHE A 218 -4.13 -10.01 11.70
CA PHE A 218 -4.54 -9.77 10.32
C PHE A 218 -5.72 -10.66 9.93
N ARG A 219 -5.80 -11.84 10.55
CA ARG A 219 -6.95 -12.73 10.46
C ARG A 219 -7.22 -13.41 11.79
N TRP A 220 -8.49 -13.53 12.16
CA TRP A 220 -8.95 -14.22 13.37
C TRP A 220 -10.35 -14.81 13.14
N PHE A 221 -10.80 -15.67 14.05
CA PHE A 221 -12.12 -16.28 14.00
C PHE A 221 -13.02 -15.68 15.07
N GLU A 222 -14.17 -15.13 14.67
CA GLU A 222 -15.22 -14.64 15.58
C GLU A 222 -16.22 -15.79 15.82
N LYS A 223 -16.32 -16.27 17.07
CA LYS A 223 -17.12 -17.44 17.41
C LYS A 223 -18.62 -17.15 17.31
N GLU A 224 -19.01 -15.92 17.61
CA GLU A 224 -20.39 -15.43 17.61
C GLU A 224 -21.00 -15.46 16.20
N THR A 225 -20.19 -15.12 15.20
CA THR A 225 -20.62 -15.07 13.80
C THR A 225 -20.23 -16.33 13.02
N GLY A 226 -19.30 -17.14 13.57
CA GLY A 226 -18.71 -18.28 12.88
C GLY A 226 -17.86 -17.87 11.67
N GLN A 227 -17.36 -16.63 11.63
CA GLN A 227 -16.65 -16.07 10.48
C GLN A 227 -15.17 -15.88 10.76
N VAL A 228 -14.35 -16.16 9.75
CA VAL A 228 -12.95 -15.71 9.74
C VAL A 228 -12.90 -14.29 9.24
N MET A 229 -12.49 -13.36 10.09
CA MET A 229 -12.20 -11.98 9.74
C MET A 229 -10.83 -11.91 9.09
N VAL A 230 -10.68 -11.13 8.01
CA VAL A 230 -9.39 -10.87 7.35
C VAL A 230 -9.33 -9.40 6.92
N CYS A 231 -8.33 -8.66 7.41
CA CYS A 231 -8.25 -7.20 7.25
C CYS A 231 -8.31 -6.71 5.80
N ASN A 232 -7.76 -7.46 4.84
CA ASN A 232 -7.76 -7.07 3.43
C ASN A 232 -8.97 -7.57 2.63
N ARG A 233 -10.01 -8.09 3.28
CA ARG A 233 -11.29 -8.37 2.63
C ARG A 233 -12.15 -7.11 2.68
N PRO A 234 -12.70 -6.63 1.55
CA PRO A 234 -13.52 -5.41 1.54
C PRO A 234 -14.64 -5.40 2.59
N SER A 235 -15.40 -6.50 2.74
CA SER A 235 -16.47 -6.60 3.74
C SER A 235 -15.95 -6.51 5.18
N THR A 236 -14.89 -7.24 5.51
CA THR A 236 -14.24 -7.13 6.83
C THR A 236 -13.68 -5.73 7.06
N ALA A 237 -12.95 -5.15 6.10
CA ALA A 237 -12.38 -3.81 6.21
C ALA A 237 -13.45 -2.74 6.48
N ALA A 238 -14.60 -2.84 5.83
CA ALA A 238 -15.73 -1.95 6.08
C ALA A 238 -16.32 -2.11 7.50
N GLU A 239 -16.40 -3.34 8.01
CA GLU A 239 -16.85 -3.60 9.38
C GLU A 239 -15.85 -3.09 10.43
N LEU A 240 -14.54 -3.30 10.22
CA LEU A 240 -13.51 -2.78 11.12
C LEU A 240 -13.50 -1.25 11.17
N GLU A 241 -13.64 -0.60 10.00
CA GLU A 241 -13.81 0.86 9.93
C GLU A 241 -15.05 1.33 10.69
N ARG A 242 -16.19 0.65 10.52
CA ARG A 242 -17.43 0.96 11.26
C ARG A 242 -17.22 0.86 12.78
N ARG A 243 -16.61 -0.23 13.26
CA ARG A 243 -16.32 -0.45 14.68
C ARG A 243 -15.39 0.64 15.24
N ALA A 244 -14.34 1.02 14.49
CA ALA A 244 -13.41 2.05 14.91
C ALA A 244 -14.08 3.43 15.00
N VAL A 245 -14.88 3.82 13.99
CA VAL A 245 -15.64 5.08 13.98
C VAL A 245 -16.63 5.15 15.14
N GLU A 246 -17.38 4.06 15.38
CA GLU A 246 -18.32 3.97 16.51
C GLU A 246 -17.60 4.15 17.85
N ARG A 247 -16.42 3.53 18.00
CA ARG A 247 -15.62 3.58 19.23
C ARG A 247 -14.99 4.94 19.49
N THR A 248 -14.46 5.60 18.46
CA THR A 248 -13.76 6.88 18.62
C THR A 248 -14.69 8.09 18.49
N GLY A 249 -15.91 7.90 17.97
CA GLY A 249 -16.83 8.98 17.64
C GLY A 249 -16.30 9.91 16.54
N SER A 250 -15.28 9.48 15.81
CA SER A 250 -14.58 10.27 14.80
C SER A 250 -14.67 9.56 13.44
N PRO A 251 -14.99 10.28 12.35
CA PRO A 251 -14.97 9.71 11.00
C PRO A 251 -13.56 9.34 10.52
N GLY A 252 -12.50 9.87 11.16
CA GLY A 252 -11.11 9.57 10.88
C GLY A 252 -10.23 10.80 10.57
N LEU A 253 -8.93 10.57 10.41
CA LEU A 253 -7.86 11.56 10.25
C LEU A 253 -8.03 12.44 9.00
N LEU A 254 -8.69 11.93 7.96
CA LEU A 254 -8.81 12.52 6.63
C LEU A 254 -10.22 13.06 6.35
N ALA A 255 -11.07 13.18 7.37
CA ALA A 255 -12.45 13.63 7.21
C ALA A 255 -12.58 15.08 6.72
N MET A 256 -11.59 15.93 7.02
CA MET A 256 -11.63 17.37 6.69
C MET A 256 -10.88 17.64 5.38
N ASP A 257 -11.52 17.48 4.22
CA ASP A 257 -10.93 17.68 2.88
C ASP A 257 -9.70 16.78 2.57
N GLY A 258 -9.71 15.57 3.12
CA GLY A 258 -8.64 14.60 2.93
C GLY A 258 -8.82 13.64 1.74
N ALA A 259 -7.73 12.95 1.38
CA ALA A 259 -7.73 11.90 0.36
C ALA A 259 -6.98 10.65 0.85
N SER A 260 -7.55 9.47 0.55
CA SER A 260 -7.00 8.15 0.92
C SER A 260 -6.70 7.33 -0.35
N ARG A 261 -5.45 6.89 -0.52
CA ARG A 261 -4.95 6.24 -1.75
C ARG A 261 -4.22 4.92 -1.44
N GLY A 262 -4.73 3.81 -1.95
CA GLY A 262 -4.08 2.49 -1.81
C GLY A 262 -4.22 1.84 -0.42
N ASN A 263 -4.93 2.47 0.51
CA ASN A 263 -5.03 2.02 1.90
C ASN A 263 -6.12 0.94 2.11
N LEU A 264 -6.09 0.26 3.25
CA LEU A 264 -7.20 -0.62 3.65
C LEU A 264 -8.46 0.17 4.04
N PHE A 265 -8.26 1.33 4.68
CA PHE A 265 -9.32 2.16 5.27
C PHE A 265 -9.38 3.57 4.68
N THR A 266 -10.53 4.22 4.77
CA THR A 266 -10.75 5.56 4.21
C THR A 266 -10.13 6.67 5.05
N GLY A 267 -10.00 6.47 6.36
CA GLY A 267 -9.72 7.53 7.32
C GLY A 267 -10.76 8.65 7.31
N GLY A 268 -11.98 8.39 6.82
CA GLY A 268 -13.03 9.40 6.67
C GLY A 268 -12.96 10.23 5.39
N ALA A 269 -12.00 9.96 4.49
CA ALA A 269 -11.85 10.70 3.25
C ALA A 269 -13.02 10.46 2.29
N GLU A 270 -13.63 11.54 1.76
CA GLU A 270 -14.62 11.44 0.69
C GLU A 270 -14.00 11.02 -0.66
N GLN A 271 -12.71 11.32 -0.84
CA GLN A 271 -11.92 10.96 -2.01
C GLN A 271 -11.08 9.71 -1.73
N SER A 272 -11.57 8.57 -2.21
CA SER A 272 -10.86 7.30 -2.07
C SER A 272 -10.57 6.68 -3.44
N ALA A 273 -9.34 6.23 -3.65
CA ALA A 273 -8.99 5.36 -4.79
C ALA A 273 -8.15 4.18 -4.30
N LEU A 274 -8.43 2.98 -4.82
CA LEU A 274 -7.80 1.73 -4.40
C LEU A 274 -7.91 1.48 -2.88
N VAL A 275 -9.00 1.96 -2.24
CA VAL A 275 -9.26 1.71 -0.83
C VAL A 275 -10.13 0.48 -0.63
N MET A 276 -9.71 -0.46 0.22
CA MET A 276 -10.36 -1.77 0.35
C MET A 276 -11.75 -1.70 0.98
N SER A 277 -11.95 -0.93 2.07
CA SER A 277 -13.26 -0.78 2.71
C SER A 277 -14.36 -0.22 1.78
N VAL A 278 -13.99 0.68 0.86
CA VAL A 278 -14.89 1.28 -0.14
C VAL A 278 -15.33 0.29 -1.22
N ALA A 279 -14.59 -0.81 -1.41
CA ALA A 279 -14.93 -1.83 -2.41
C ALA A 279 -16.17 -2.65 -2.02
N ALA A 280 -16.51 -2.76 -0.73
CA ALA A 280 -17.74 -3.40 -0.25
C ALA A 280 -18.96 -2.45 -0.19
N GLN A 281 -18.74 -1.14 -0.03
CA GLN A 281 -19.81 -0.18 0.20
C GLN A 281 -20.53 0.26 -1.10
N ARG A 282 -21.86 0.17 -1.12
CA ARG A 282 -22.73 0.66 -2.21
C ARG A 282 -23.35 2.02 -1.83
N GLY A 283 -22.57 3.11 -1.81
CA GLY A 283 -23.08 4.46 -1.53
C GLY A 283 -22.03 5.58 -1.48
N LYS A 284 -22.51 6.84 -1.42
CA LYS A 284 -21.93 8.22 -1.29
C LYS A 284 -20.43 8.55 -1.46
N PHE A 285 -19.50 7.61 -1.46
CA PHE A 285 -18.10 7.90 -1.72
C PHE A 285 -17.88 8.16 -3.20
N SER A 286 -17.33 9.33 -3.53
CA SER A 286 -16.86 9.60 -4.88
C SER A 286 -15.65 8.70 -5.14
N ARG A 287 -15.91 7.52 -5.72
CA ARG A 287 -14.86 6.64 -6.24
C ARG A 287 -14.11 7.45 -7.28
N SER A 288 -13.02 8.07 -6.85
CA SER A 288 -12.23 9.02 -7.62
C SER A 288 -11.52 8.24 -8.72
N ARG A 289 -12.26 7.99 -9.81
CA ARG A 289 -11.76 7.44 -11.09
C ARG A 289 -10.74 8.38 -11.74
N SER A 290 -10.56 9.58 -11.19
CA SER A 290 -9.71 10.63 -11.73
C SER A 290 -8.23 10.27 -11.69
N GLY A 291 -7.74 9.51 -10.70
CA GLY A 291 -6.32 9.13 -10.62
C GLY A 291 -5.91 8.17 -11.75
N TYR A 292 -6.61 7.04 -11.85
CA TYR A 292 -6.37 6.03 -12.89
C TYR A 292 -6.64 6.61 -14.30
N PHE A 293 -7.75 7.33 -14.48
CA PHE A 293 -8.06 7.99 -15.74
C PHE A 293 -7.01 9.04 -16.12
N ALA A 294 -6.64 9.96 -15.23
CA ALA A 294 -5.69 11.02 -15.55
C ALA A 294 -4.30 10.48 -15.88
N TYR A 295 -3.88 9.39 -15.22
CA TYR A 295 -2.59 8.75 -15.50
C TYR A 295 -2.57 8.05 -16.86
N PHE A 296 -3.56 7.18 -17.13
CA PHE A 296 -3.61 6.42 -18.39
C PHE A 296 -4.16 7.20 -19.58
N SER A 297 -4.71 8.40 -19.39
CA SER A 297 -5.11 9.28 -20.50
C SER A 297 -3.94 9.71 -21.40
N ASP A 298 -2.71 9.58 -20.91
CA ASP A 298 -1.51 9.73 -21.75
C ASP A 298 -1.07 8.34 -22.27
N PRO A 299 -1.13 8.08 -23.59
CA PRO A 299 -0.70 6.81 -24.18
C PRO A 299 0.74 6.45 -23.83
N ALA A 300 1.62 7.45 -23.65
CA ALA A 300 3.01 7.22 -23.29
C ALA A 300 3.15 6.59 -21.91
N ASN A 301 2.29 6.97 -20.95
CA ASN A 301 2.25 6.39 -19.61
C ASN A 301 1.74 4.94 -19.64
N ALA A 302 0.73 4.66 -20.48
CA ALA A 302 0.21 3.30 -20.64
C ALA A 302 1.28 2.34 -21.17
N VAL A 303 1.98 2.75 -22.25
CA VAL A 303 3.07 1.96 -22.86
C VAL A 303 4.25 1.80 -21.91
N ARG A 304 4.64 2.88 -21.22
CA ARG A 304 5.72 2.84 -20.21
C ARG A 304 5.39 1.88 -19.07
N THR A 305 4.15 1.91 -18.60
CA THR A 305 3.67 1.01 -17.53
C THR A 305 3.69 -0.44 -18.01
N ALA A 306 3.21 -0.71 -19.23
CA ALA A 306 3.23 -2.05 -19.82
C ALA A 306 4.66 -2.60 -19.95
N TRP A 307 5.60 -1.82 -20.48
CA TRP A 307 7.01 -2.23 -20.57
C TRP A 307 7.67 -2.40 -19.21
N SER A 308 7.39 -1.49 -18.27
CA SER A 308 7.91 -1.59 -16.90
C SER A 308 7.37 -2.84 -16.20
N PHE A 309 6.11 -3.20 -16.45
CA PHE A 309 5.48 -4.41 -15.95
C PHE A 309 6.15 -5.67 -16.51
N VAL A 310 6.32 -5.76 -17.84
CA VAL A 310 7.02 -6.89 -18.48
C VAL A 310 8.46 -6.99 -17.98
N ALA A 311 9.15 -5.87 -17.88
CA ALA A 311 10.51 -5.82 -17.34
C ALA A 311 10.57 -6.28 -15.88
N GLU A 312 9.57 -5.98 -15.05
CA GLU A 312 9.51 -6.47 -13.67
C GLU A 312 9.21 -7.97 -13.58
N VAL A 313 8.32 -8.49 -14.44
CA VAL A 313 8.10 -9.94 -14.54
C VAL A 313 9.40 -10.65 -14.94
N GLY A 314 10.10 -10.16 -15.97
CA GLY A 314 11.39 -10.72 -16.38
C GLY A 314 12.45 -10.60 -15.28
N ARG A 315 12.50 -9.46 -14.59
CA ARG A 315 13.41 -9.22 -13.47
C ARG A 315 13.18 -10.20 -12.33
N GLU A 316 11.94 -10.47 -11.96
CA GLU A 316 11.61 -11.48 -10.95
C GLU A 316 12.13 -12.87 -11.34
N VAL A 317 11.95 -13.27 -12.60
CA VAL A 317 12.46 -14.57 -13.09
C VAL A 317 13.98 -14.66 -12.96
N VAL A 318 14.69 -13.59 -13.34
CA VAL A 318 16.15 -13.51 -13.22
C VAL A 318 16.59 -13.50 -11.76
N GLU A 319 15.94 -12.70 -10.91
CA GLU A 319 16.27 -12.57 -9.49
C GLU A 319 16.02 -13.87 -8.72
N SER A 320 14.88 -14.52 -8.93
CA SER A 320 14.56 -15.84 -8.38
C SER A 320 15.57 -16.90 -8.84
N SER A 321 15.97 -16.89 -10.12
CA SER A 321 16.97 -17.83 -10.64
C SER A 321 18.35 -17.57 -10.04
N ALA A 322 18.78 -16.30 -9.97
CA ALA A 322 20.06 -15.91 -9.40
C ALA A 322 20.11 -16.21 -7.89
N SER A 323 19.00 -16.03 -7.17
CA SER A 323 18.89 -16.39 -5.76
C SER A 323 19.01 -17.90 -5.54
N ARG A 324 18.43 -18.72 -6.42
CA ARG A 324 18.62 -20.18 -6.40
C ARG A 324 20.07 -20.59 -6.68
N LEU A 325 20.72 -19.94 -7.64
CA LEU A 325 22.12 -20.17 -7.98
C LEU A 325 23.06 -19.82 -6.82
N ARG A 326 22.81 -18.70 -6.14
CA ARG A 326 23.57 -18.28 -4.94
C ARG A 326 23.22 -19.05 -3.67
N ARG A 327 22.14 -19.84 -3.70
CA ARG A 327 21.62 -20.59 -2.55
C ARG A 327 21.23 -19.68 -1.38
N ASP A 328 20.67 -18.51 -1.69
CA ASP A 328 20.17 -17.59 -0.65
C ASP A 328 19.08 -18.29 0.20
N ARG A 329 19.06 -18.04 1.51
CA ARG A 329 18.04 -18.50 2.47
C ARG A 329 17.44 -17.31 3.22
N PRO A 330 16.18 -17.38 3.67
CA PRO A 330 15.19 -18.47 3.52
C PRO A 330 14.63 -18.60 2.09
N ARG A 331 14.08 -19.77 1.71
CA ARG A 331 13.65 -20.05 0.33
C ARG A 331 12.12 -20.11 0.20
N ILE A 332 11.53 -19.03 -0.28
CA ILE A 332 10.09 -19.00 -0.61
C ILE A 332 9.86 -19.28 -2.11
N LYS A 333 8.73 -19.92 -2.42
CA LYS A 333 8.34 -20.22 -3.80
C LYS A 333 7.94 -18.94 -4.54
N ARG A 334 8.84 -18.46 -5.39
CA ARG A 334 8.66 -17.27 -6.24
C ARG A 334 8.10 -17.56 -7.65
N GLY A 335 7.39 -18.69 -7.82
CA GLY A 335 6.90 -19.15 -9.13
C GLY A 335 5.41 -18.90 -9.38
N GLY A 336 4.92 -19.27 -10.57
CA GLY A 336 3.49 -19.20 -10.91
C GLY A 336 3.01 -17.77 -11.16
N ILE A 337 1.95 -17.33 -10.45
CA ILE A 337 1.36 -16.00 -10.61
C ILE A 337 2.13 -14.90 -9.88
N TYR A 338 3.06 -15.24 -8.99
CA TYR A 338 3.78 -14.28 -8.16
C TYR A 338 4.50 -13.17 -8.97
N PRO A 339 5.28 -13.47 -10.03
CA PRO A 339 5.94 -12.42 -10.81
C PRO A 339 4.97 -11.37 -11.37
N VAL A 340 3.77 -11.79 -11.75
CA VAL A 340 2.69 -10.92 -12.25
C VAL A 340 2.13 -10.05 -11.13
N LEU A 341 1.96 -10.61 -9.92
CA LEU A 341 1.49 -9.86 -8.74
C LEU A 341 2.54 -8.84 -8.26
N ARG A 342 3.80 -9.26 -8.18
CA ARG A 342 4.92 -8.36 -7.86
C ARG A 342 5.00 -7.21 -8.87
N ALA A 343 4.89 -7.50 -10.16
CA ALA A 343 4.89 -6.46 -11.20
C ALA A 343 3.69 -5.51 -11.07
N PHE A 344 2.53 -6.01 -10.66
CA PHE A 344 1.37 -5.16 -10.39
C PHE A 344 1.63 -4.20 -9.22
N ALA A 345 2.06 -4.72 -8.06
CA ALA A 345 2.33 -3.93 -6.86
C ALA A 345 3.44 -2.89 -7.08
N THR A 346 4.57 -3.33 -7.66
CA THR A 346 5.79 -2.50 -7.76
C THR A 346 5.81 -1.52 -8.94
N VAL A 347 4.85 -1.64 -9.88
CA VAL A 347 4.75 -0.77 -11.07
C VAL A 347 3.39 -0.10 -11.13
N VAL A 348 2.32 -0.86 -11.35
CA VAL A 348 1.00 -0.31 -11.67
C VAL A 348 0.41 0.40 -10.46
N GLU A 349 0.35 -0.28 -9.33
CA GLU A 349 -0.24 0.25 -8.10
C GLU A 349 0.52 1.47 -7.60
N ARG A 350 1.85 1.37 -7.51
CA ARG A 350 2.73 2.50 -7.17
C ARG A 350 2.51 3.70 -8.08
N ASP A 351 2.56 3.53 -9.41
CA ASP A 351 2.49 4.66 -10.34
C ASP A 351 1.11 5.34 -10.29
N VAL A 352 0.04 4.56 -10.12
CA VAL A 352 -1.32 5.08 -9.93
C VAL A 352 -1.45 5.82 -8.60
N ALA A 353 -0.91 5.28 -7.50
CA ALA A 353 -0.93 5.93 -6.19
C ALA A 353 -0.18 7.27 -6.23
N VAL A 354 1.02 7.30 -6.79
CA VAL A 354 1.84 8.51 -6.95
C VAL A 354 1.12 9.56 -7.81
N ALA A 355 0.54 9.16 -8.95
CA ALA A 355 -0.20 10.07 -9.80
C ALA A 355 -1.45 10.64 -9.11
N ALA A 356 -2.13 9.82 -8.29
CA ALA A 356 -3.29 10.26 -7.50
C ALA A 356 -2.87 11.27 -6.42
N VAL A 357 -1.78 11.01 -5.69
CA VAL A 357 -1.23 11.94 -4.69
C VAL A 357 -0.88 13.29 -5.32
N VAL A 358 -0.16 13.28 -6.45
CA VAL A 358 0.14 14.51 -7.20
C VAL A 358 -1.14 15.24 -7.63
N GLY A 359 -2.15 14.49 -8.09
CA GLY A 359 -3.45 15.04 -8.43
C GLY A 359 -4.17 15.72 -7.26
N ASP A 360 -4.08 15.13 -6.06
CA ASP A 360 -4.66 15.68 -4.83
C ASP A 360 -3.92 16.92 -4.35
N MET A 361 -2.59 16.90 -4.43
CA MET A 361 -1.75 18.06 -4.12
C MET A 361 -2.08 19.24 -5.04
N LEU A 362 -2.21 18.98 -6.35
CA LEU A 362 -2.60 20.01 -7.33
C LEU A 362 -4.06 20.46 -7.18
N ALA A 363 -4.91 19.63 -6.58
CA ALA A 363 -6.26 20.02 -6.19
C ALA A 363 -6.29 20.83 -4.88
N GLY A 364 -5.17 20.92 -4.16
CA GLY A 364 -5.05 21.72 -2.94
C GLY A 364 -5.62 21.07 -1.68
N ARG A 365 -5.78 19.73 -1.67
CA ARG A 365 -6.32 18.97 -0.53
C ARG A 365 -5.56 19.22 0.76
N THR A 366 -6.25 19.18 1.90
CA THR A 366 -5.65 19.47 3.20
C THR A 366 -4.70 18.40 3.71
N ALA A 367 -5.11 17.14 3.56
CA ALA A 367 -4.37 15.96 3.98
C ALA A 367 -4.47 14.86 2.93
N VAL A 368 -3.37 14.19 2.62
CA VAL A 368 -3.34 13.04 1.71
C VAL A 368 -2.61 11.91 2.42
N TYR A 369 -3.22 10.73 2.52
CA TYR A 369 -2.55 9.52 3.00
C TYR A 369 -2.48 8.50 1.86
N ALA A 370 -1.28 8.05 1.55
CA ALA A 370 -1.05 7.05 0.52
C ALA A 370 -0.12 5.95 0.99
N ASP A 371 -0.50 4.72 0.67
CA ASP A 371 0.27 3.52 0.96
C ASP A 371 0.99 3.00 -0.29
N LEU A 372 2.28 2.70 -0.12
CA LEU A 372 3.17 2.22 -1.18
C LEU A 372 3.66 0.80 -0.83
N VAL A 373 2.80 -0.18 -1.08
CA VAL A 373 2.94 -1.64 -0.78
C VAL A 373 4.13 -2.36 -1.43
N ALA A 374 4.92 -1.67 -2.26
CA ALA A 374 5.89 -2.29 -3.15
C ALA A 374 7.03 -3.02 -2.41
N TYR A 375 7.46 -2.51 -1.25
CA TYR A 375 8.58 -3.08 -0.50
C TYR A 375 8.15 -4.36 0.22
N ASP A 376 7.04 -4.29 0.98
CA ASP A 376 6.50 -5.41 1.75
C ASP A 376 6.33 -6.69 0.91
N GLU A 377 5.71 -6.56 -0.27
CA GLU A 377 5.49 -7.67 -1.23
C GLU A 377 6.79 -8.38 -1.63
N VAL A 378 7.87 -7.62 -1.86
CA VAL A 378 9.17 -8.18 -2.27
C VAL A 378 9.91 -8.75 -1.06
N ALA A 379 9.85 -8.07 0.08
CA ALA A 379 10.51 -8.48 1.31
C ALA A 379 9.90 -9.77 1.89
N HIS A 380 8.59 -9.99 1.74
CA HIS A 380 7.93 -11.26 2.05
C HIS A 380 8.50 -12.47 1.29
N HIS A 381 9.05 -12.28 0.09
CA HIS A 381 9.53 -13.37 -0.74
C HIS A 381 11.04 -13.51 -0.77
N SER A 382 11.74 -12.39 -0.59
CA SER A 382 13.20 -12.30 -0.75
C SER A 382 13.92 -12.03 0.57
N GLY A 383 13.18 -11.62 1.61
CA GLY A 383 13.71 -11.13 2.88
C GLY A 383 13.95 -9.61 2.88
N PRO A 384 13.83 -8.94 4.05
CA PRO A 384 13.89 -7.48 4.16
C PRO A 384 15.28 -6.91 3.83
N GLY A 385 16.35 -7.61 4.19
CA GLY A 385 17.73 -7.19 3.89
C GLY A 385 18.22 -7.52 2.47
N SER A 386 17.35 -8.08 1.61
CA SER A 386 17.79 -8.62 0.32
C SER A 386 18.16 -7.54 -0.70
N ARG A 387 19.02 -7.92 -1.67
CA ARG A 387 19.36 -7.04 -2.81
C ARG A 387 18.11 -6.66 -3.61
N ASP A 388 17.13 -7.55 -3.70
CA ASP A 388 15.88 -7.33 -4.43
C ASP A 388 15.04 -6.27 -3.71
N ALA A 389 14.87 -6.39 -2.38
CA ALA A 389 14.17 -5.40 -1.56
C ALA A 389 14.88 -4.02 -1.59
N ARG A 390 16.22 -3.99 -1.53
CA ARG A 390 16.99 -2.73 -1.63
C ARG A 390 16.78 -2.00 -2.97
N LYS A 391 16.60 -2.71 -4.09
CA LYS A 391 16.27 -2.07 -5.38
C LYS A 391 14.90 -1.42 -5.38
N VAL A 392 13.94 -1.97 -4.64
CA VAL A 392 12.60 -1.37 -4.50
C VAL A 392 12.69 -0.03 -3.78
N LEU A 393 13.51 0.07 -2.72
CA LEU A 393 13.76 1.32 -2.01
C LEU A 393 14.27 2.43 -2.95
N THR A 394 15.21 2.13 -3.85
CA THR A 394 15.68 3.10 -4.86
C THR A 394 14.56 3.59 -5.79
N ARG A 395 13.55 2.77 -6.07
CA ARG A 395 12.39 3.20 -6.88
C ARG A 395 11.37 3.99 -6.08
N LEU A 396 11.20 3.65 -4.81
CA LEU A 396 10.38 4.43 -3.88
C LEU A 396 10.98 5.83 -3.69
N ASP A 397 12.30 5.96 -3.56
CA ASP A 397 12.98 7.27 -3.48
C ASP A 397 12.68 8.16 -4.70
N ARG A 398 12.70 7.58 -5.91
CA ARG A 398 12.33 8.30 -7.14
C ARG A 398 10.86 8.75 -7.13
N SER A 399 9.99 7.95 -6.54
CA SER A 399 8.55 8.27 -6.44
C SER A 399 8.32 9.41 -5.45
N VAL A 400 9.01 9.37 -4.31
CA VAL A 400 9.01 10.45 -3.32
C VAL A 400 9.57 11.74 -3.92
N ARG A 401 10.67 11.66 -4.67
CA ARG A 401 11.24 12.81 -5.40
C ARG A 401 10.22 13.44 -6.36
N LEU A 402 9.51 12.62 -7.14
CA LEU A 402 8.47 13.11 -8.05
C LEU A 402 7.37 13.87 -7.30
N ILE A 403 6.91 13.34 -6.16
CA ILE A 403 5.90 13.98 -5.32
C ILE A 403 6.42 15.32 -4.76
N ALA A 404 7.66 15.35 -4.28
CA ALA A 404 8.29 16.55 -3.75
C ALA A 404 8.51 17.63 -4.83
N ASP A 405 8.91 17.24 -6.04
CA ASP A 405 9.04 18.16 -7.17
C ASP A 405 7.66 18.71 -7.59
N ALA A 406 6.61 17.90 -7.53
CA ALA A 406 5.23 18.32 -7.81
C ALA A 406 4.69 19.30 -6.76
N ALA A 407 5.12 19.20 -5.50
CA ALA A 407 4.73 20.11 -4.42
C ALA A 407 5.02 21.59 -4.76
N ARG A 408 6.08 21.87 -5.53
CA ARG A 408 6.46 23.23 -5.95
C ARG A 408 5.42 23.91 -6.85
N TYR A 409 4.56 23.13 -7.49
CA TYR A 409 3.52 23.62 -8.41
C TYR A 409 2.12 23.54 -7.81
N ALA A 410 2.00 23.09 -6.56
CA ALA A 410 0.74 22.95 -5.90
C ALA A 410 0.16 24.32 -5.49
N PRO A 411 -1.17 24.46 -5.44
CA PRO A 411 -1.84 25.68 -5.00
C PRO A 411 -1.57 26.04 -3.53
N ARG A 412 -0.93 25.18 -2.75
CA ARG A 412 -0.56 25.44 -1.35
C ARG A 412 0.75 24.72 -1.01
N PRO A 413 1.52 25.19 0.00
CA PRO A 413 2.69 24.44 0.45
C PRO A 413 2.29 23.09 1.05
N TYR A 414 3.16 22.09 0.94
CA TYR A 414 2.94 20.76 1.52
C TYR A 414 4.12 20.33 2.38
N ARG A 415 3.80 19.78 3.55
CA ARG A 415 4.70 18.99 4.38
C ARG A 415 4.60 17.54 3.95
N ILE A 416 5.73 16.90 3.65
CA ILE A 416 5.76 15.49 3.26
C ILE A 416 6.27 14.70 4.45
N VAL A 417 5.45 13.78 4.96
CA VAL A 417 5.76 12.89 6.07
C VAL A 417 5.86 11.48 5.49
N LEU A 418 6.94 10.77 5.79
CA LEU A 418 7.06 9.35 5.49
C LEU A 418 6.92 8.57 6.79
N LEU A 419 6.20 7.45 6.73
CA LEU A 419 6.10 6.53 7.84
C LEU A 419 6.15 5.09 7.35
N SER A 420 6.35 4.18 8.27
CA SER A 420 5.99 2.78 8.08
C SER A 420 5.00 2.39 9.18
N ASP A 421 4.10 1.49 8.85
CA ASP A 421 3.12 0.89 9.74
C ASP A 421 3.71 -0.26 10.55
N HIS A 422 4.64 -1.02 9.97
CA HIS A 422 5.45 -2.03 10.66
C HIS A 422 6.78 -2.26 9.95
N GLY A 423 7.73 -2.89 10.64
CA GLY A 423 8.93 -3.42 9.99
C GLY A 423 8.71 -4.83 9.44
N GLN A 424 9.81 -5.52 9.15
CA GLN A 424 9.81 -6.96 8.93
C GLN A 424 11.01 -7.60 9.61
N SER A 425 10.81 -8.79 10.16
CA SER A 425 11.85 -9.66 10.70
C SER A 425 12.18 -10.74 9.67
N ALA A 426 13.46 -11.06 9.48
CA ALA A 426 13.88 -12.15 8.61
C ALA A 426 13.78 -13.49 9.35
N GLY A 427 13.73 -14.61 8.61
CA GLY A 427 13.89 -15.93 9.23
C GLY A 427 13.34 -17.06 8.37
N GLU A 428 13.77 -18.29 8.66
CA GLU A 428 13.16 -19.48 8.05
C GLU A 428 11.72 -19.64 8.52
N THR A 429 10.85 -20.10 7.62
CA THR A 429 9.48 -20.44 8.00
C THR A 429 9.52 -21.54 9.06
N PHE A 430 8.52 -21.56 9.92
CA PHE A 430 8.40 -22.56 10.98
C PHE A 430 8.39 -23.98 10.40
N GLU A 431 7.72 -24.19 9.26
CA GLU A 431 7.70 -25.49 8.58
C GLU A 431 9.07 -25.87 8.00
N ASP A 432 9.81 -24.92 7.40
CA ASP A 432 11.14 -25.21 6.86
C ASP A 432 12.17 -25.48 7.98
N ALA A 433 12.06 -24.75 9.10
CA ALA A 433 12.98 -24.88 10.24
C ALA A 433 12.74 -26.17 11.04
N TYR A 434 11.49 -26.60 11.19
CA TYR A 434 11.12 -27.71 12.11
C TYR A 434 10.44 -28.90 11.44
N GLY A 435 10.18 -28.84 10.13
CA GLY A 435 9.56 -29.93 9.36
C GLY A 435 8.06 -30.14 9.62
N THR A 436 7.43 -29.27 10.41
CA THR A 436 5.99 -29.33 10.76
C THR A 436 5.39 -27.93 10.80
N GLY A 437 4.12 -27.79 10.42
CA GLY A 437 3.39 -26.53 10.51
C GLY A 437 2.69 -26.36 11.86
N LEU A 438 2.30 -25.11 12.17
CA LEU A 438 1.56 -24.82 13.41
C LEU A 438 0.24 -25.59 13.51
N ARG A 439 -0.48 -25.76 12.39
CA ARG A 439 -1.75 -26.49 12.37
C ARG A 439 -1.54 -27.95 12.75
N GLU A 440 -0.50 -28.56 12.20
CA GLU A 440 -0.12 -29.94 12.46
C GLU A 440 0.32 -30.12 13.91
N LEU A 441 1.09 -29.17 14.45
CA LEU A 441 1.51 -29.16 15.85
C LEU A 441 0.33 -29.07 16.82
N VAL A 442 -0.62 -28.17 16.57
CA VAL A 442 -1.85 -28.04 17.38
C VAL A 442 -2.69 -29.31 17.30
N ARG A 443 -2.90 -29.86 16.09
CA ARG A 443 -3.67 -31.11 15.93
C ARG A 443 -3.04 -32.28 16.67
N ALA A 444 -1.70 -32.42 16.61
CA ALA A 444 -0.97 -33.44 17.35
C ALA A 444 -1.14 -33.26 18.87
N GLY A 445 -1.06 -32.02 19.36
CA GLY A 445 -1.34 -31.66 20.76
C GLY A 445 -2.76 -32.00 21.22
N CYS A 446 -3.74 -31.90 20.31
CA CYS A 446 -5.12 -32.32 20.54
C CYS A 446 -5.38 -33.82 20.35
N GLY A 447 -4.38 -34.61 19.96
CA GLY A 447 -4.55 -36.04 19.65
C GLY A 447 -5.36 -36.31 18.38
N LEU A 448 -5.51 -35.31 17.50
CA LEU A 448 -6.21 -35.43 16.23
C LEU A 448 -5.29 -36.01 15.16
N PRO A 449 -5.83 -36.78 14.20
CA PRO A 449 -5.03 -37.25 13.08
C PRO A 449 -4.48 -36.06 12.29
N PRO A 450 -3.33 -36.22 11.61
CA PRO A 450 -2.83 -35.22 10.66
C PRO A 450 -3.97 -34.81 9.72
N ALA A 451 -4.08 -33.51 9.42
CA ALA A 451 -5.04 -33.08 8.41
C ALA A 451 -4.80 -33.91 7.14
N GLY A 452 -5.86 -34.53 6.59
CA GLY A 452 -5.75 -35.45 5.47
C GLY A 452 -4.89 -34.85 4.36
N ARG A 453 -3.79 -35.53 4.01
CA ARG A 453 -2.96 -35.17 2.86
C ARG A 453 -3.73 -35.53 1.59
N GLU A 454 -4.66 -34.69 1.13
CA GLU A 454 -5.11 -34.82 -0.25
C GLU A 454 -3.93 -34.50 -1.18
N PRO A 455 -3.44 -35.46 -1.98
CA PRO A 455 -2.35 -35.21 -2.91
C PRO A 455 -2.85 -34.27 -4.01
N GLY A 456 -2.52 -32.98 -3.89
CA GLY A 456 -2.88 -31.96 -4.88
C GLY A 456 -3.44 -30.67 -4.30
N ARG A 457 -3.94 -30.68 -3.06
CA ARG A 457 -4.36 -29.48 -2.32
C ARG A 457 -3.46 -29.27 -1.10
N ARG A 458 -2.19 -28.92 -1.32
CA ARG A 458 -1.53 -28.03 -0.34
C ARG A 458 -2.45 -26.83 -0.21
N ALA A 459 -2.97 -26.52 0.98
CA ALA A 459 -3.59 -25.24 1.24
C ALA A 459 -2.54 -24.21 0.83
N ARG A 460 -2.66 -23.67 -0.39
CA ARG A 460 -1.70 -22.72 -0.93
C ARG A 460 -1.84 -21.50 -0.03
N ARG A 461 -0.97 -21.40 0.98
CA ARG A 461 -0.78 -20.20 1.80
C ARG A 461 -0.18 -19.19 0.85
N ARG A 462 -1.08 -18.39 0.26
CA ARG A 462 -0.75 -17.53 -0.86
C ARG A 462 -0.14 -16.25 -0.27
N THR A 463 1.13 -16.01 -0.56
CA THR A 463 1.87 -14.77 -0.26
C THR A 463 1.40 -13.60 -1.13
N GLY A 464 1.51 -12.35 -0.68
CA GLY A 464 1.05 -11.17 -1.44
C GLY A 464 -0.46 -10.98 -1.42
N ALA A 465 -1.02 -11.02 -0.20
CA ALA A 465 -2.46 -10.95 0.03
C ALA A 465 -3.01 -9.57 -0.38
N GLU A 466 -2.27 -8.51 -0.09
CA GLU A 466 -2.65 -7.11 -0.33
C GLU A 466 -2.63 -6.74 -1.80
N ALA A 467 -1.53 -6.99 -2.52
CA ALA A 467 -1.45 -6.80 -3.97
C ALA A 467 -2.58 -7.54 -4.71
N ARG A 468 -2.95 -8.74 -4.26
CA ARG A 468 -4.11 -9.47 -4.81
C ARG A 468 -5.44 -8.86 -4.44
N ALA A 469 -5.58 -8.34 -3.22
CA ALA A 469 -6.80 -7.72 -2.77
C ALA A 469 -7.04 -6.42 -3.54
N ALA A 470 -6.01 -5.59 -3.68
CA ALA A 470 -5.98 -4.40 -4.53
C ALA A 470 -6.31 -4.74 -5.99
N ALA A 471 -5.65 -5.74 -6.58
CA ALA A 471 -5.94 -6.20 -7.94
C ALA A 471 -7.38 -6.70 -8.10
N ARG A 472 -7.93 -7.44 -7.13
CA ARG A 472 -9.33 -7.92 -7.18
C ARG A 472 -10.34 -6.79 -7.05
N SER A 473 -10.07 -5.84 -6.16
CA SER A 473 -10.86 -4.63 -5.96
C SER A 473 -10.91 -3.81 -7.25
N ALA A 474 -9.76 -3.59 -7.89
CA ALA A 474 -9.66 -2.92 -9.18
C ALA A 474 -10.49 -3.60 -10.28
N LEU A 475 -10.57 -4.94 -10.25
CA LEU A 475 -11.32 -5.75 -11.22
C LEU A 475 -12.82 -5.94 -10.89
N ARG A 476 -13.32 -5.35 -9.80
CA ARG A 476 -14.72 -5.46 -9.34
C ARG A 476 -15.26 -6.90 -9.33
N ARG A 477 -14.42 -7.88 -9.02
CA ARG A 477 -14.89 -9.27 -8.91
C ARG A 477 -15.70 -9.40 -7.63
N PRO A 478 -16.98 -9.85 -7.69
CA PRO A 478 -17.80 -9.99 -6.50
C PRO A 478 -17.15 -10.94 -5.50
N GLU A 479 -17.25 -10.61 -4.21
CA GLU A 479 -16.78 -11.48 -3.13
C GLU A 479 -17.50 -12.83 -3.14
N ARG A 480 -18.75 -12.85 -3.60
CA ARG A 480 -19.56 -14.06 -3.73
C ARG A 480 -19.04 -14.94 -4.86
N GLY A 481 -18.37 -16.04 -4.50
CA GLY A 481 -18.25 -17.19 -5.39
C GLY A 481 -16.99 -18.05 -5.30
N ARG A 482 -15.94 -17.70 -4.53
CA ARG A 482 -14.78 -18.59 -4.33
C ARG A 482 -14.21 -18.47 -2.91
N ARG A 483 -14.32 -19.57 -2.16
CA ARG A 483 -14.04 -19.77 -0.72
C ARG A 483 -12.87 -20.75 -0.44
N PRO A 484 -11.58 -20.48 -0.72
CA PRO A 484 -10.66 -21.61 -0.91
C PRO A 484 -9.72 -21.99 0.25
N ALA A 485 -9.31 -21.08 1.15
CA ALA A 485 -8.20 -21.39 2.06
C ALA A 485 -8.45 -21.04 3.54
N GLU A 486 -8.93 -19.83 3.82
CA GLU A 486 -9.21 -19.40 5.21
C GLU A 486 -10.52 -19.99 5.72
N GLU A 487 -11.57 -20.05 4.89
CA GLU A 487 -12.80 -20.80 5.22
C GLU A 487 -12.57 -22.32 5.21
N ALA A 488 -11.60 -22.81 4.42
CA ALA A 488 -11.14 -24.20 4.50
C ALA A 488 -10.36 -24.50 5.80
N ALA A 489 -9.89 -23.48 6.52
CA ALA A 489 -9.37 -23.67 7.88
C ALA A 489 -10.50 -23.94 8.89
N CYS A 490 -11.75 -23.59 8.54
CA CYS A 490 -12.97 -23.96 9.26
C CYS A 490 -13.56 -25.29 8.77
N GLU A 491 -13.05 -25.88 7.69
CA GLU A 491 -13.48 -27.21 7.23
C GLU A 491 -12.95 -28.27 8.21
N GLY A 492 -13.88 -28.95 8.88
CA GLY A 492 -13.61 -29.94 9.92
C GLY A 492 -14.89 -30.28 10.69
N LEU A 493 -14.79 -31.17 11.67
CA LEU A 493 -15.87 -31.31 12.65
C LEU A 493 -15.98 -30.00 13.45
N PRO A 494 -17.17 -29.60 13.92
CA PRO A 494 -17.32 -28.40 14.76
C PRO A 494 -16.44 -28.39 16.01
N SER A 495 -16.00 -29.57 16.46
CA SER A 495 -15.08 -29.76 17.59
C SER A 495 -13.59 -29.66 17.23
N ASP A 496 -13.23 -29.58 15.94
CA ASP A 496 -11.83 -29.43 15.54
C ASP A 496 -11.35 -27.98 15.81
N PRO A 497 -10.13 -27.79 16.32
CA PRO A 497 -9.57 -26.46 16.51
C PRO A 497 -9.30 -25.78 15.15
N ILE A 498 -9.71 -24.53 15.03
CA ILE A 498 -9.34 -23.65 13.93
C ILE A 498 -7.98 -23.03 14.25
N VAL A 499 -7.03 -23.20 13.33
CA VAL A 499 -5.67 -22.66 13.47
C VAL A 499 -5.41 -21.67 12.34
N LEU A 500 -5.19 -20.41 12.72
CA LEU A 500 -4.87 -19.32 11.81
C LEU A 500 -3.44 -18.84 12.08
N ALA A 501 -2.76 -18.42 11.02
CA ALA A 501 -1.45 -17.80 11.09
C ALA A 501 -1.55 -16.34 10.63
N SER A 502 -0.67 -15.49 11.13
CA SER A 502 -0.55 -14.07 10.81
C SER A 502 0.93 -13.70 10.97
N GLY A 503 1.73 -13.98 9.94
CA GLY A 503 3.20 -13.95 10.01
C GLY A 503 3.74 -14.93 11.05
N ASN A 504 4.42 -14.41 12.08
CA ASN A 504 4.97 -15.19 13.18
C ASN A 504 4.05 -15.26 14.42
N LEU A 505 2.80 -14.82 14.29
CA LEU A 505 1.72 -14.96 15.26
C LEU A 505 0.73 -16.03 14.80
N GLY A 506 0.37 -16.93 15.71
CA GLY A 506 -0.61 -18.00 15.54
C GLY A 506 -1.82 -17.78 16.44
N LEU A 507 -3.00 -18.12 15.94
CA LEU A 507 -4.26 -18.01 16.65
C LEU A 507 -4.98 -19.35 16.63
N VAL A 508 -5.42 -19.83 17.79
CA VAL A 508 -6.20 -21.07 17.91
C VAL A 508 -7.56 -20.75 18.52
N ALA A 509 -8.62 -21.22 17.88
CA ALA A 509 -9.99 -21.13 18.39
C ALA A 509 -10.65 -22.52 18.39
N PHE A 510 -11.39 -22.83 19.44
CA PHE A 510 -12.27 -23.98 19.60
C PHE A 510 -13.71 -23.53 19.36
N PRO A 511 -14.29 -23.79 18.16
CA PRO A 511 -15.59 -23.21 17.77
C PRO A 511 -16.76 -23.65 18.64
N ASP A 512 -16.67 -24.84 19.23
CA ASP A 512 -17.69 -25.44 20.08
C ASP A 512 -17.64 -24.99 21.55
N ILE A 513 -16.60 -24.27 21.96
CA ILE A 513 -16.52 -23.65 23.29
C ILE A 513 -17.07 -22.23 23.19
N ALA A 514 -18.14 -21.94 23.93
CA ALA A 514 -18.73 -20.62 24.00
C ALA A 514 -17.78 -19.60 24.66
N GLY A 515 -17.61 -18.43 24.03
CA GLY A 515 -16.66 -17.42 24.49
C GLY A 515 -15.20 -17.89 24.42
N ARG A 516 -14.31 -17.22 25.16
CA ARG A 516 -12.88 -17.54 25.18
C ARG A 516 -12.58 -18.70 26.13
N ALA A 517 -12.07 -19.80 25.58
CA ALA A 517 -11.72 -21.01 26.34
C ALA A 517 -10.65 -20.71 27.38
N THR A 518 -10.82 -21.32 28.55
CA THR A 518 -9.89 -21.17 29.67
C THR A 518 -8.77 -22.21 29.61
N LEU A 519 -7.65 -21.92 30.28
CA LEU A 519 -6.53 -22.83 30.50
C LEU A 519 -7.06 -24.19 30.96
N GLU A 520 -7.93 -24.17 31.97
CA GLU A 520 -8.46 -25.37 32.61
C GLU A 520 -9.38 -26.17 31.69
N GLU A 521 -10.15 -25.52 30.81
CA GLU A 521 -10.95 -26.18 29.78
C GLU A 521 -10.08 -26.81 28.69
N ILE A 522 -9.04 -26.10 28.24
CA ILE A 522 -8.12 -26.56 27.22
C ILE A 522 -7.32 -27.77 27.74
N GLU A 523 -6.87 -27.75 28.99
CA GLU A 523 -6.18 -28.89 29.62
C GLU A 523 -7.07 -30.12 29.74
N ARG A 524 -8.36 -29.96 30.08
CA ARG A 524 -9.31 -31.09 30.09
C ARG A 524 -9.56 -31.64 28.70
N ARG A 525 -9.72 -30.77 27.70
CA ARG A 525 -10.05 -31.16 26.32
C ARG A 525 -8.85 -31.75 25.58
N CYS A 526 -7.70 -31.13 25.70
CA CYS A 526 -6.48 -31.43 24.96
C CYS A 526 -5.27 -31.39 25.92
N PRO A 527 -5.12 -32.39 26.82
CA PRO A 527 -4.12 -32.35 27.90
C PRO A 527 -2.67 -32.17 27.43
N ARG A 528 -2.37 -32.60 26.20
CA ARG A 528 -1.02 -32.49 25.62
C ARG A 528 -0.79 -31.21 24.83
N LEU A 529 -1.81 -30.39 24.57
CA LEU A 529 -1.68 -29.23 23.67
C LEU A 529 -0.69 -28.19 24.21
N LEU A 530 -0.93 -27.66 25.41
CA LEU A 530 -0.07 -26.63 25.98
C LEU A 530 1.36 -27.14 26.22
N PRO A 531 1.60 -28.34 26.81
CA PRO A 531 2.93 -28.90 26.90
C PRO A 531 3.62 -29.09 25.54
N THR A 532 2.89 -29.52 24.51
CA THR A 532 3.44 -29.70 23.15
C THR A 532 3.87 -28.37 22.55
N LEU A 533 3.09 -27.30 22.74
CA LEU A 533 3.42 -25.97 22.24
C LEU A 533 4.61 -25.37 22.99
N THR A 534 4.61 -25.39 24.32
CA THR A 534 5.67 -24.75 25.12
C THR A 534 6.99 -25.51 25.12
N ALA A 535 6.99 -26.82 24.86
CA ALA A 535 8.21 -27.60 24.70
C ALA A 535 8.85 -27.44 23.30
N HIS A 536 8.13 -26.88 22.32
CA HIS A 536 8.63 -26.78 20.95
C HIS A 536 9.60 -25.58 20.79
N PRO A 537 10.84 -25.78 20.30
CA PRO A 537 11.87 -24.73 20.27
C PRO A 537 11.52 -23.53 19.34
N GLY A 538 10.63 -23.74 18.37
CA GLY A 538 10.12 -22.68 17.51
C GLY A 538 9.02 -21.80 18.12
N ILE A 539 8.53 -22.12 19.32
CA ILE A 539 7.51 -21.35 20.01
C ILE A 539 8.18 -20.54 21.11
N GLY A 540 7.98 -19.22 21.09
CA GLY A 540 8.54 -18.32 22.09
C GLY A 540 7.67 -18.31 23.34
N PHE A 541 6.37 -18.08 23.15
CA PHE A 541 5.39 -18.11 24.23
C PHE A 541 3.96 -18.35 23.72
N VAL A 542 3.07 -18.71 24.65
CA VAL A 542 1.64 -18.89 24.42
C VAL A 542 0.86 -18.05 25.43
N LEU A 543 -0.01 -17.15 24.97
CA LEU A 543 -0.99 -16.48 25.83
C LEU A 543 -2.26 -17.33 25.92
N VAL A 544 -2.73 -17.54 27.14
CA VAL A 544 -3.99 -18.22 27.48
C VAL A 544 -4.70 -17.46 28.60
N ARG A 545 -6.02 -17.62 28.70
CA ARG A 545 -6.82 -17.10 29.82
C ARG A 545 -7.00 -18.20 30.85
N SER A 546 -6.59 -18.01 32.10
CA SER A 546 -6.98 -18.88 33.22
C SER A 546 -8.24 -18.32 33.89
N ALA A 547 -9.16 -19.21 34.28
CA ALA A 547 -10.33 -18.81 35.07
C ALA A 547 -9.94 -18.32 36.47
N GLN A 548 -8.83 -18.83 37.01
CA GLN A 548 -8.37 -18.56 38.38
C GLN A 548 -7.31 -17.46 38.43
N ARG A 549 -6.43 -17.41 37.43
CA ARG A 549 -5.22 -16.56 37.42
C ARG A 549 -5.26 -15.42 36.40
N GLY A 550 -6.32 -15.36 35.59
CA GLY A 550 -6.48 -14.31 34.58
C GLY A 550 -5.54 -14.48 33.38
N PRO A 551 -4.92 -13.41 32.85
CA PRO A 551 -4.02 -13.44 31.70
C PRO A 551 -2.68 -14.12 32.02
N LEU A 552 -2.44 -15.26 31.39
CA LEU A 552 -1.25 -16.07 31.63
C LEU A 552 -0.45 -16.28 30.34
N VAL A 553 0.85 -16.01 30.41
CA VAL A 553 1.81 -16.33 29.35
C VAL A 553 2.62 -17.54 29.78
N LEU A 554 2.61 -18.56 28.93
CA LEU A 554 3.35 -19.81 29.11
C LEU A 554 4.58 -19.82 28.19
N GLY A 555 5.71 -20.26 28.72
CA GLY A 555 6.98 -20.39 28.00
C GLY A 555 7.66 -21.75 28.20
N PRO A 556 8.87 -21.91 27.63
CA PRO A 556 9.61 -23.17 27.70
C PRO A 556 10.03 -23.52 29.13
N GLY A 557 10.19 -24.82 29.40
CA GLY A 557 10.66 -25.31 30.70
C GLY A 557 9.69 -25.09 31.86
N GLY A 558 8.39 -24.88 31.58
CA GLY A 558 7.38 -24.59 32.59
C GLY A 558 7.38 -23.14 33.07
N ALA A 559 8.01 -22.24 32.32
CA ALA A 559 7.99 -20.82 32.61
C ALA A 559 6.58 -20.22 32.47
N GLU A 560 6.24 -19.33 33.39
CA GLU A 560 4.95 -18.65 33.41
C GLU A 560 5.12 -17.16 33.77
N HIS A 561 4.29 -16.31 33.18
CA HIS A 561 4.16 -14.91 33.56
C HIS A 561 2.68 -14.55 33.68
N GLU A 562 2.24 -14.25 34.90
CA GLU A 562 0.90 -13.74 35.22
C GLU A 562 0.85 -12.24 35.01
N LEU A 563 0.16 -11.78 33.97
CA LEU A 563 0.25 -10.38 33.53
C LEU A 563 -0.47 -9.40 34.46
N ASP A 564 -1.49 -9.85 35.20
CA ASP A 564 -2.22 -9.00 36.16
C ASP A 564 -1.40 -8.76 37.45
N SER A 565 -0.73 -9.80 37.96
CA SER A 565 0.06 -9.73 39.20
C SER A 565 1.53 -9.36 38.97
N GLY A 566 2.02 -9.49 37.73
CA GLY A 566 3.44 -9.38 37.39
C GLY A 566 4.28 -10.55 37.90
N ARG A 567 3.66 -11.62 38.40
CA ARG A 567 4.37 -12.77 38.98
C ARG A 567 4.95 -13.63 37.87
N VAL A 568 6.26 -13.85 37.92
CA VAL A 568 6.99 -14.74 37.01
C VAL A 568 7.42 -16.01 37.75
N THR A 569 7.19 -17.16 37.12
CA THR A 569 7.70 -18.47 37.56
C THR A 569 8.69 -18.97 36.51
N GLY A 570 9.91 -19.34 36.92
CA GLY A 570 10.98 -19.72 35.99
C GLY A 570 11.56 -18.51 35.26
N THR A 571 12.00 -18.71 34.01
CA THR A 571 12.53 -17.63 33.15
C THR A 571 11.39 -16.88 32.49
N ASP A 572 11.30 -15.55 32.62
CA ASP A 572 10.22 -14.77 32.00
C ASP A 572 10.12 -15.06 30.47
N PRO A 573 9.00 -15.64 29.98
CA PRO A 573 8.81 -15.93 28.58
C PRO A 573 8.85 -14.69 27.66
N LEU A 574 8.60 -13.50 28.22
CA LEU A 574 8.52 -12.25 27.46
C LEU A 574 9.84 -11.47 27.42
N ALA A 575 10.86 -11.87 28.19
CA ALA A 575 12.08 -11.09 28.36
C ALA A 575 12.82 -10.79 27.04
N CYS A 576 12.82 -11.73 26.08
CA CYS A 576 13.49 -11.56 24.78
C CYS A 576 12.70 -10.72 23.77
N PHE A 577 11.48 -10.29 24.09
CA PHE A 577 10.60 -9.51 23.20
C PHE A 577 10.62 -7.99 23.52
N GLY A 578 11.39 -7.58 24.52
CA GLY A 578 11.59 -6.18 24.90
C GLY A 578 10.63 -5.70 26.00
N ALA A 579 10.96 -4.55 26.61
CA ALA A 579 10.30 -4.05 27.83
C ALA A 579 8.79 -3.78 27.69
N GLY A 580 8.28 -3.52 26.48
CA GLY A 580 6.86 -3.27 26.22
C GLY A 580 6.02 -4.54 25.99
N ALA A 581 6.64 -5.72 25.94
CA ALA A 581 5.95 -6.96 25.53
C ALA A 581 4.79 -7.33 26.46
N ALA A 582 4.99 -7.29 27.79
CA ALA A 582 3.94 -7.63 28.75
C ALA A 582 2.70 -6.74 28.61
N GLY A 583 2.90 -5.42 28.47
CA GLY A 583 1.81 -4.47 28.25
C GLY A 583 1.08 -4.69 26.92
N ALA A 584 1.81 -4.98 25.84
CA ALA A 584 1.22 -5.28 24.54
C ALA A 584 0.38 -6.58 24.56
N VAL A 585 0.89 -7.63 25.22
CA VAL A 585 0.18 -8.90 25.38
C VAL A 585 -1.06 -8.74 26.26
N LEU A 586 -0.95 -7.99 27.36
CA LEU A 586 -2.08 -7.70 28.25
C LEU A 586 -3.18 -6.88 27.53
N ARG A 587 -2.80 -5.90 26.71
CA ARG A 587 -3.74 -5.11 25.90
C ARG A 587 -4.57 -6.01 24.99
N VAL A 588 -3.93 -6.92 24.26
CA VAL A 588 -4.63 -7.88 23.38
C VAL A 588 -5.46 -8.86 24.19
N HIS A 589 -5.01 -9.33 25.36
CA HIS A 589 -5.83 -10.19 26.23
C HIS A 589 -7.21 -9.56 26.52
N GLY A 590 -7.28 -8.24 26.67
CA GLY A 590 -8.52 -7.50 26.91
C GLY A 590 -9.42 -7.29 25.69
N PHE A 591 -9.05 -7.75 24.49
CA PHE A 591 -9.91 -7.66 23.32
C PHE A 591 -11.01 -8.74 23.33
N PRO A 592 -12.26 -8.38 23.01
CA PRO A 592 -13.37 -9.34 22.92
C PRO A 592 -13.09 -10.55 22.02
N HIS A 593 -12.50 -10.34 20.84
CA HIS A 593 -12.26 -11.40 19.86
C HIS A 593 -10.82 -11.97 19.90
N THR A 594 -10.11 -11.81 21.01
CA THR A 594 -8.84 -12.51 21.20
C THR A 594 -9.07 -14.02 21.22
N ALA A 595 -8.25 -14.74 20.45
CA ALA A 595 -8.36 -16.19 20.30
C ALA A 595 -8.14 -16.92 21.64
N ASP A 596 -8.57 -18.18 21.69
CA ASP A 596 -8.42 -19.02 22.88
C ASP A 596 -6.94 -19.17 23.25
N LEU A 597 -6.09 -19.40 22.24
CA LEU A 597 -4.64 -19.29 22.36
C LEU A 597 -4.09 -18.31 21.32
N MET A 598 -3.22 -17.42 21.78
CA MET A 598 -2.36 -16.59 20.92
C MET A 598 -0.93 -17.11 21.08
N ILE A 599 -0.29 -17.47 19.98
CA ILE A 599 0.99 -18.19 19.96
C ILE A 599 2.01 -17.35 19.21
N ASN A 600 3.08 -16.93 19.87
CA ASN A 600 4.16 -16.20 19.20
C ASN A 600 5.33 -17.16 18.95
N SER A 601 5.92 -17.14 17.76
CA SER A 601 7.14 -17.91 17.53
C SER A 601 8.31 -17.36 18.34
N SER A 602 9.36 -18.17 18.46
CA SER A 602 10.60 -17.75 19.10
C SER A 602 11.31 -16.67 18.28
N VAL A 603 12.10 -15.85 18.97
CA VAL A 603 12.95 -14.83 18.38
C VAL A 603 14.40 -15.13 18.73
N ASP A 604 15.29 -15.05 17.75
CA ASP A 604 16.73 -15.05 17.98
C ASP A 604 17.14 -13.67 18.54
N PRO A 605 17.67 -13.60 19.78
CA PRO A 605 18.01 -12.32 20.42
C PRO A 605 19.19 -11.59 19.75
N LEU A 606 20.04 -12.31 19.00
CA LEU A 606 21.19 -11.72 18.32
C LEU A 606 20.82 -11.16 16.95
N THR A 607 20.07 -11.93 16.17
CA THR A 607 19.74 -11.57 14.79
C THR A 607 18.38 -10.88 14.66
N GLY A 608 17.52 -11.00 15.68
CA GLY A 608 16.11 -10.61 15.60
C GLY A 608 15.29 -11.50 14.66
N ALA A 609 15.82 -12.66 14.26
CA ALA A 609 15.13 -13.55 13.35
C ALA A 609 13.93 -14.22 14.05
N VAL A 610 12.85 -14.43 13.30
CA VAL A 610 11.62 -15.08 13.79
C VAL A 610 11.18 -16.18 12.86
N HIS A 611 10.42 -17.14 13.37
CA HIS A 611 9.85 -18.21 12.55
C HIS A 611 8.44 -17.86 12.10
N ALA A 612 8.29 -17.54 10.82
CA ALA A 612 6.98 -17.27 10.24
C ALA A 612 6.15 -18.56 10.23
N PHE A 613 4.93 -18.54 10.75
CA PHE A 613 3.98 -19.63 10.56
C PHE A 613 3.43 -19.65 9.13
N GLU A 614 3.74 -18.66 8.30
CA GLU A 614 3.36 -18.56 6.90
C GLU A 614 4.55 -18.79 5.96
N GLU A 615 4.29 -19.02 4.66
CA GLU A 615 5.33 -19.16 3.65
C GLU A 615 5.98 -17.79 3.31
N GLN A 616 6.62 -17.14 4.28
CA GLN A 616 7.20 -15.79 4.18
C GLN A 616 8.67 -15.76 4.63
N ALA A 617 9.54 -15.13 3.82
CA ALA A 617 10.96 -14.94 4.08
C ALA A 617 11.24 -13.74 5.01
N GLY A 618 10.52 -12.64 4.76
CA GLY A 618 10.35 -11.53 5.67
C GLY A 618 8.97 -11.63 6.28
N SER A 619 8.86 -11.60 7.59
CA SER A 619 7.61 -11.79 8.31
C SER A 619 7.31 -10.62 9.23
N HIS A 620 6.02 -10.38 9.43
CA HIS A 620 5.52 -9.43 10.39
C HIS A 620 4.18 -9.92 10.94
N GLY A 621 3.86 -9.54 12.18
CA GLY A 621 2.55 -9.66 12.78
C GLY A 621 2.50 -10.19 14.20
N GLY A 622 3.62 -10.66 14.72
CA GLY A 622 3.82 -10.95 16.13
C GLY A 622 4.84 -10.00 16.76
N LEU A 623 5.30 -10.39 17.95
CA LEU A 623 6.42 -9.73 18.62
C LEU A 623 7.75 -10.32 18.15
N GLY A 624 8.80 -9.49 18.25
CA GLY A 624 10.19 -9.90 18.16
C GLY A 624 10.89 -9.40 16.89
N GLY A 625 12.15 -8.99 17.05
CA GLY A 625 12.97 -8.51 15.95
C GLY A 625 12.53 -7.15 15.37
N PRO A 626 13.04 -6.78 14.19
CA PRO A 626 12.78 -5.47 13.58
C PRO A 626 11.32 -5.21 13.16
N GLN A 627 10.44 -6.23 13.10
CA GLN A 627 9.04 -6.06 12.71
C GLN A 627 8.27 -5.06 13.59
N SER A 628 8.61 -4.98 14.87
CA SER A 628 7.93 -4.10 15.83
C SER A 628 8.56 -2.70 15.90
N ARG A 629 9.52 -2.38 15.01
CA ARG A 629 10.27 -1.10 14.99
C ARG A 629 10.14 -0.36 13.64
N PRO A 630 8.95 0.09 13.27
CA PRO A 630 8.73 1.01 12.16
C PRO A 630 9.33 2.40 12.40
N PHE A 631 9.24 3.27 11.39
CA PHE A 631 9.78 4.63 11.44
C PHE A 631 8.74 5.71 11.15
N LEU A 632 9.12 6.94 11.52
CA LEU A 632 8.50 8.19 11.16
C LEU A 632 9.61 9.17 10.73
N LEU A 633 9.61 9.58 9.46
CA LEU A 633 10.51 10.58 8.89
C LEU A 633 9.67 11.83 8.57
N ALA A 634 9.78 12.85 9.40
CA ALA A 634 8.93 14.04 9.33
C ALA A 634 9.77 15.33 9.34
N PRO A 635 9.27 16.44 8.76
CA PRO A 635 9.91 17.75 8.87
C PRO A 635 10.24 18.09 10.33
N ALA A 636 11.45 18.60 10.59
CA ALA A 636 11.95 18.84 11.93
C ALA A 636 11.12 19.88 12.72
N GLU A 637 10.39 20.75 12.01
CA GLU A 637 9.45 21.74 12.55
C GLU A 637 8.19 21.12 13.15
N LEU A 638 7.85 19.87 12.82
CA LEU A 638 6.67 19.20 13.37
C LEU A 638 6.99 18.68 14.78
N PRO A 639 6.17 19.01 15.78
CA PRO A 639 6.42 18.62 17.16
C PRO A 639 6.25 17.12 17.34
N LEU A 640 7.12 16.50 18.13
CA LEU A 640 6.99 15.12 18.57
C LEU A 640 6.81 15.09 20.09
N PRO A 641 6.13 14.08 20.63
CA PRO A 641 6.05 13.89 22.07
C PRO A 641 7.45 13.65 22.67
N ALA A 642 7.62 14.01 23.94
CA ALA A 642 8.86 13.71 24.68
C ALA A 642 8.99 12.20 24.96
N GLU A 643 7.86 11.52 25.16
CA GLU A 643 7.80 10.08 25.37
C GLU A 643 7.88 9.30 24.04
N PRO A 644 8.44 8.08 24.05
CA PRO A 644 8.46 7.23 22.88
C PRO A 644 7.05 6.93 22.36
N ILE A 645 6.87 6.94 21.04
CA ILE A 645 5.61 6.57 20.41
C ILE A 645 5.46 5.05 20.48
N VAL A 646 4.46 4.59 21.23
CA VAL A 646 4.11 3.16 21.39
C VAL A 646 2.67 2.96 20.95
N GLY A 647 2.46 2.03 20.03
CA GLY A 647 1.17 1.73 19.41
C GLY A 647 0.75 2.73 18.34
N ALA A 648 -0.07 2.25 17.42
CA ALA A 648 -0.55 3.05 16.29
C ALA A 648 -1.54 4.16 16.73
N GLU A 649 -2.23 4.00 17.87
CA GLU A 649 -3.14 5.00 18.44
C GLU A 649 -2.38 6.25 18.93
N SER A 650 -1.18 6.07 19.48
CA SER A 650 -0.29 7.17 19.85
C SER A 650 0.17 7.94 18.61
N LEU A 651 0.49 7.24 17.52
CA LEU A 651 0.87 7.86 16.26
C LEU A 651 -0.29 8.66 15.63
N HIS A 652 -1.52 8.14 15.70
CA HIS A 652 -2.72 8.89 15.31
C HIS A 652 -2.85 10.21 16.05
N THR A 653 -2.59 10.20 17.37
CA THR A 653 -2.65 11.42 18.20
C THR A 653 -1.62 12.45 17.75
N VAL A 654 -0.40 12.02 17.42
CA VAL A 654 0.64 12.90 16.84
C VAL A 654 0.15 13.52 15.52
N PHE A 655 -0.38 12.73 14.61
CA PHE A 655 -0.85 13.22 13.31
C PHE A 655 -2.05 14.15 13.45
N ARG A 656 -2.97 13.86 14.37
CA ARG A 656 -4.07 14.76 14.71
C ARG A 656 -3.57 16.12 15.19
N THR A 657 -2.54 16.17 16.03
CA THR A 657 -1.94 17.43 16.47
C THR A 657 -1.32 18.21 15.31
N TRP A 658 -0.71 17.53 14.34
CA TRP A 658 -0.15 18.19 13.15
C TRP A 658 -1.20 18.72 12.17
N LEU A 659 -2.38 18.08 12.12
CA LEU A 659 -3.49 18.49 11.27
C LEU A 659 -4.45 19.47 11.94
N ALA A 660 -4.36 19.65 13.25
CA ALA A 660 -5.16 20.62 13.97
C ALA A 660 -4.90 22.04 13.41
N PRO A 661 -5.94 22.85 13.16
CA PRO A 661 -5.74 24.23 12.78
C PRO A 661 -4.94 24.93 13.89
N SER A 662 -3.88 25.66 13.53
CA SER A 662 -3.20 26.53 14.50
C SER A 662 -4.25 27.44 15.15
N PRO A 663 -4.23 27.62 16.48
CA PRO A 663 -5.10 28.60 17.10
C PRO A 663 -4.86 29.94 16.40
N ALA A 664 -5.93 30.55 15.89
CA ALA A 664 -5.84 31.88 15.32
C ALA A 664 -5.16 32.78 16.36
N PRO A 665 -4.23 33.68 15.97
CA PRO A 665 -3.78 34.70 16.91
C PRO A 665 -5.03 35.39 17.46
N ALA A 666 -5.12 35.49 18.79
CA ALA A 666 -6.22 36.18 19.44
C ALA A 666 -6.43 37.51 18.72
N THR A 667 -7.55 37.63 18.00
CA THR A 667 -7.91 38.91 17.40
C THR A 667 -8.10 39.85 18.57
N ASP A 668 -7.22 40.85 18.67
CA ASP A 668 -7.42 41.95 19.62
C ASP A 668 -8.88 42.40 19.51
N PRO A 669 -9.57 42.62 20.64
CA PRO A 669 -10.95 43.09 20.62
C PRO A 669 -11.02 44.34 19.74
N PRO A 670 -12.05 44.48 18.89
CA PRO A 670 -12.17 45.63 18.00
C PRO A 670 -12.03 46.91 18.83
N PRO A 671 -11.28 47.92 18.36
CA PRO A 671 -11.11 49.16 19.11
C PRO A 671 -12.50 49.72 19.42
N ALA A 672 -12.73 50.01 20.71
CA ALA A 672 -13.99 50.52 21.19
C ALA A 672 -14.42 51.71 20.33
N ALA A 673 -15.65 51.64 19.80
CA ALA A 673 -16.22 52.71 19.01
C ALA A 673 -16.12 54.05 19.76
N PRO A 674 -15.71 55.15 19.11
CA PRO A 674 -15.60 56.43 19.78
C PRO A 674 -16.98 56.85 20.30
N VAL A 675 -17.10 56.96 21.62
CA VAL A 675 -18.28 57.50 22.30
C VAL A 675 -18.45 58.95 21.84
N LEU A 676 -19.46 59.20 21.01
CA LEU A 676 -19.92 60.53 20.66
C LEU A 676 -20.36 61.25 21.95
N ARG A 677 -19.52 62.18 22.44
CA ARG A 677 -19.91 63.11 23.50
C ARG A 677 -21.04 64.01 22.99
N PRO A 678 -22.16 64.17 23.72
CA PRO A 678 -23.23 65.07 23.31
C PRO A 678 -22.73 66.53 23.32
N ARG A 679 -22.95 67.24 22.21
CA ARG A 679 -22.65 68.66 22.05
C ARG A 679 -23.43 69.47 23.09
N ARG A 680 -22.71 70.23 23.93
CA ARG A 680 -23.28 71.28 24.79
C ARG A 680 -23.95 72.34 23.92
N GLY A 681 -25.20 72.65 24.26
CA GLY A 681 -25.99 73.69 23.60
C GLY A 681 -25.38 75.08 23.76
N LEU A 682 -25.51 75.87 22.70
CA LEU A 682 -25.28 77.31 22.73
C LEU A 682 -26.62 78.00 22.46
N SER A 683 -27.16 78.59 23.52
CA SER A 683 -28.20 79.60 23.51
C SER A 683 -27.64 80.93 22.99
N ARG A 684 -28.31 81.56 22.03
CA ARG A 684 -28.33 83.03 21.81
C ARG A 684 -29.69 83.37 21.19
N THR A 685 -30.67 83.82 21.98
CA THR A 685 -30.99 85.24 22.27
C THR A 685 -30.86 86.16 21.07
N SER A 686 -32.01 86.54 20.52
CA SER A 686 -32.22 87.71 19.66
C SER A 686 -31.82 89.02 20.36
N PRO A 687 -31.57 90.09 19.58
CA PRO A 687 -32.32 91.32 19.83
C PRO A 687 -32.87 91.97 18.55
N GLN A 688 -33.93 92.75 18.78
CA GLN A 688 -34.74 93.52 17.86
C GLN A 688 -34.01 94.71 17.23
N ALA A 689 -34.34 95.01 15.98
CA ALA A 689 -34.77 96.33 15.48
C ALA A 689 -35.57 96.11 14.19
#